data_AF-A0A194UYF2-F1
#
_entry.id   AF-A0A194UYF2-F1
#
_cell.length_a   1.000
_cell.length_b   1.000
_cell.length_c   1.000
_cell.angle_alpha   90.00
_cell.angle_beta   90.00
_cell.angle_gamma   90.00
#
_symmetry.space_group_name_H-M   'P 1'
#
loop_
_entity.id
_entity.type
_entity.pdbx_description
1 polymer ?
#
loop_
_entity_poly.entity_id
_entity_poly.type
_entity_poly.pdbx_seq_one_letter_code
_entity_poly.pdbx_strand_id
1 'polypeptide(L)'
;MNSLWSSRPSNEADASSSKTAEELDQAAVADIGPEHSEQPNPQPVRPILQRESSGHPPPPVPPPSGQPPPPPVANASQQPSDSLSLAQLRRIVADFPRSEALAYDFTYEDKGPIDEEVDEWFNYQFWQWVRLNATHRAFEAQWEQDFGATTSWDDVDDEGKKKFVSEALAGLSSADVKERLNCLGRLVYIALGRWVETAAGAGHPAGAKDSKARSAATPAQLAAMKAGAQLIGEAGGVASIWDALRRAFDPFWTDDAQQMQGNSLQEATDELMNSMTVMYMMIQEALAGPEEMDSLSRQLVALDPCLIDFLVDVTAKMRWDEAQIVSQAHVFLLLWKSILLVFGGSKELAEAKKATAENEDDNKDKDIITASPLDYHFFRQEITSKYPAYIPPKEVIPLEPDNTSLLPPLPNQTARNHGASGILPPQPGTQSGGASILHQPVHIATPAPSPPPSPGVGGKGVKKQNYQTNQNFPFMYPPLDATSNSAGGKGNAALQDTLVGRKWEGSDVPASILEAGELFSRRVRMTRALRQLWEDREKFIKFERGWEAPDNDILDELDLSSLTLEEKEELGLSRPKPEDKPQPAEATVDYGPHPEKLSERVKQRLDAVERFYAGSIPQLQSVCMCLIKGILAHYTVLLSQQPPAPPFGAMPGANGRVNGASANSSGNMDSPELTPEELDSARTREITAKAVSGIMLLLLKWLKLSHVLKFEFLTQLLLDCNYMPLVLKLFLHQDVQQVVENRTDRIENSFFYFCNLRAGAEEKPAEGRDAEGAEGSEDDAAPPPIKRRRSPPGAGLSENSMDAALGKDENSKPPRPEVDELGYPVNPLPKEPITDFSRRNFFTLINYLRILQKICKNKGHRNLLMVQYKSSNVLRKNLKVPQEQLRLYTLKLFKNQVPYCSRKWRQSNMRVITAIYLHCRPELRDEWLAGCDVDAEMEEALPLEQALRSLTHWFNVRRYPEKMAPEVRAALREEQDFFVRELEKMEVGWEEMGPQENAGGEWEELPGWG
;
A
#
# COMPACT_ATOMS: atom_id res chain seq x y z
N MET A 1 -24.49 -13.33 -1.47
CA MET A 1 -24.56 -14.21 -2.65
C MET A 1 -23.64 -15.39 -2.42
N ASN A 2 -24.12 -16.61 -2.65
CA ASN A 2 -23.57 -17.80 -1.98
C ASN A 2 -22.48 -18.54 -2.77
N SER A 3 -21.82 -19.46 -2.07
CA SER A 3 -20.66 -20.24 -2.51
C SER A 3 -20.90 -21.08 -3.78
N LEU A 4 -19.96 -21.01 -4.74
CA LEU A 4 -19.89 -21.89 -5.90
C LEU A 4 -18.93 -23.07 -5.67
N TRP A 5 -19.35 -24.04 -4.86
CA TRP A 5 -18.75 -25.39 -4.81
C TRP A 5 -19.88 -26.42 -4.69
N SER A 6 -20.05 -27.27 -5.70
CA SER A 6 -21.13 -28.26 -5.76
C SER A 6 -20.65 -29.65 -5.34
N SER A 7 -21.31 -30.22 -4.33
CA SER A 7 -21.22 -31.64 -4.01
C SER A 7 -22.09 -32.45 -4.98
N ARG A 8 -21.58 -33.61 -5.44
CA ARG A 8 -22.39 -34.60 -6.17
C ARG A 8 -22.93 -35.66 -5.20
N PRO A 9 -24.19 -36.11 -5.36
CA PRO A 9 -24.77 -37.14 -4.50
C PRO A 9 -24.29 -38.54 -4.87
N SER A 10 -24.31 -39.43 -3.88
CA SER A 10 -24.24 -40.89 -4.04
C SER A 10 -25.61 -41.47 -4.43
N ASN A 11 -25.61 -42.62 -5.10
CA ASN A 11 -26.78 -43.50 -5.18
C ASN A 11 -26.31 -44.96 -5.39
N GLU A 12 -27.10 -45.93 -4.91
CA GLU A 12 -26.71 -47.35 -4.85
C GLU A 12 -27.30 -48.19 -6.02
N ALA A 13 -26.71 -49.38 -6.26
CA ALA A 13 -27.37 -50.68 -6.45
C ALA A 13 -26.74 -51.62 -7.51
N ASP A 14 -26.51 -52.87 -7.09
CA ASP A 14 -26.65 -54.14 -7.81
C ASP A 14 -25.88 -54.47 -9.13
N ALA A 15 -24.83 -55.30 -8.95
CA ALA A 15 -24.91 -56.77 -9.16
C ALA A 15 -24.03 -57.46 -10.24
N SER A 16 -23.65 -58.70 -9.88
CA SER A 16 -23.14 -59.81 -10.71
C SER A 16 -21.65 -59.82 -11.09
N SER A 17 -21.16 -60.99 -11.53
CA SER A 17 -19.78 -61.43 -11.33
C SER A 17 -19.17 -62.23 -12.49
N SER A 18 -17.89 -61.99 -12.81
CA SER A 18 -17.01 -63.00 -13.43
C SER A 18 -15.53 -62.68 -13.19
N LYS A 19 -14.69 -63.72 -13.13
CA LYS A 19 -13.24 -63.62 -12.88
C LYS A 19 -12.43 -63.38 -14.16
N THR A 20 -11.45 -62.48 -14.08
CA THR A 20 -10.08 -62.69 -14.59
C THR A 20 -9.12 -61.88 -13.72
N ALA A 21 -7.86 -62.29 -13.62
CA ALA A 21 -6.88 -61.68 -12.71
C ALA A 21 -5.73 -61.04 -13.48
N GLU A 22 -5.30 -59.87 -13.01
CA GLU A 22 -3.92 -59.38 -13.11
C GLU A 22 -3.71 -58.34 -12.00
N GLU A 23 -2.61 -58.46 -11.24
CA GLU A 23 -2.30 -57.62 -10.08
C GLU A 23 -1.22 -56.58 -10.44
N LEU A 24 -1.40 -55.32 -10.03
CA LEU A 24 -0.31 -54.35 -9.95
C LEU A 24 -0.59 -53.34 -8.82
N ASP A 25 0.11 -53.49 -7.70
CA ASP A 25 0.35 -52.42 -6.73
C ASP A 25 1.72 -52.61 -6.04
N GLN A 26 2.23 -51.52 -5.47
CA GLN A 26 3.38 -51.42 -4.55
C GLN A 26 4.82 -51.67 -5.07
N ALA A 27 5.40 -50.55 -5.53
CA ALA A 27 6.55 -49.91 -4.85
C ALA A 27 7.99 -50.49 -5.00
N ALA A 28 8.91 -49.75 -4.35
CA ALA A 28 10.34 -49.99 -4.11
C ALA A 28 11.36 -49.71 -5.23
N VAL A 29 12.21 -48.71 -4.94
CA VAL A 29 13.69 -48.73 -4.94
C VAL A 29 14.38 -49.92 -5.63
N ALA A 30 15.33 -49.62 -6.53
CA ALA A 30 16.39 -50.54 -6.97
C ALA A 30 17.76 -49.84 -6.89
N ASP A 31 18.81 -50.62 -6.59
CA ASP A 31 20.18 -50.16 -6.31
C ASP A 31 21.23 -51.09 -6.99
N ILE A 32 22.44 -50.56 -7.23
CA ILE A 32 23.72 -51.20 -7.63
C ILE A 32 23.76 -52.55 -8.40
N GLY A 33 24.52 -52.55 -9.51
CA GLY A 33 25.42 -53.66 -9.90
C GLY A 33 25.19 -54.33 -11.27
N PRO A 34 26.15 -55.14 -11.79
CA PRO A 34 27.42 -55.57 -11.16
C PRO A 34 28.70 -55.20 -11.97
N GLU A 35 29.80 -55.90 -11.66
CA GLU A 35 31.21 -55.66 -12.03
C GLU A 35 31.60 -56.23 -13.44
N HIS A 36 32.83 -56.18 -13.98
CA HIS A 36 34.24 -55.96 -13.55
C HIS A 36 34.95 -55.13 -14.68
N SER A 37 36.21 -54.63 -14.68
CA SER A 37 37.40 -54.48 -13.80
C SER A 37 38.32 -53.40 -14.48
N GLU A 38 39.60 -53.08 -14.22
CA GLU A 38 40.71 -53.59 -13.36
C GLU A 38 41.42 -52.42 -12.61
N GLN A 39 42.75 -52.26 -12.75
CA GLN A 39 43.69 -51.40 -12.01
C GLN A 39 44.98 -51.16 -12.86
N PRO A 40 45.98 -50.30 -12.51
CA PRO A 40 46.37 -49.86 -11.16
C PRO A 40 46.73 -48.36 -10.96
N ASN A 41 47.10 -48.05 -9.70
CA ASN A 41 47.62 -46.78 -9.17
C ASN A 41 49.18 -46.75 -9.25
N PRO A 42 49.92 -45.62 -9.11
CA PRO A 42 50.11 -44.98 -7.79
C PRO A 42 50.31 -43.44 -7.76
N GLN A 43 50.50 -42.92 -6.54
CA GLN A 43 50.80 -41.52 -6.13
C GLN A 43 52.34 -41.20 -6.18
N PRO A 44 52.87 -40.11 -5.58
CA PRO A 44 52.50 -38.67 -5.48
C PRO A 44 53.67 -37.74 -5.95
N VAL A 45 53.63 -36.41 -5.67
CA VAL A 45 54.75 -35.52 -5.17
C VAL A 45 54.55 -34.01 -5.53
N ARG A 46 55.08 -33.11 -4.68
CA ARG A 46 55.22 -31.62 -4.79
C ARG A 46 56.72 -31.25 -4.53
N PRO A 47 57.18 -29.98 -4.61
CA PRO A 47 56.91 -28.82 -5.49
C PRO A 47 58.24 -28.24 -6.09
N ILE A 48 58.20 -27.06 -6.73
CA ILE A 48 59.40 -26.24 -7.09
C ILE A 48 58.94 -24.80 -7.46
N LEU A 49 59.65 -23.68 -7.24
CA LEU A 49 60.89 -23.39 -6.47
C LEU A 49 60.77 -21.98 -5.80
N GLN A 50 61.72 -21.04 -5.99
CA GLN A 50 61.82 -19.72 -5.32
C GLN A 50 62.49 -18.65 -6.22
N ARG A 51 62.46 -17.38 -5.79
CA ARG A 51 63.68 -16.52 -5.82
C ARG A 51 63.76 -15.64 -4.56
N GLU A 52 64.98 -15.28 -4.19
CA GLU A 52 65.41 -14.82 -2.84
C GLU A 52 66.07 -13.44 -2.89
N SER A 53 66.03 -12.70 -1.76
CA SER A 53 67.00 -11.63 -1.46
C SER A 53 67.01 -11.18 0.02
N SER A 54 67.62 -12.02 0.88
CA SER A 54 68.60 -11.64 1.93
C SER A 54 68.26 -10.67 3.09
N GLY A 55 68.53 -11.12 4.33
CA GLY A 55 68.91 -10.21 5.45
C GLY A 55 68.68 -10.71 6.89
N HIS A 56 69.69 -11.33 7.53
CA HIS A 56 69.65 -11.70 8.96
C HIS A 56 71.03 -11.60 9.67
N PRO A 57 71.10 -11.05 10.90
CA PRO A 57 72.17 -11.30 11.88
C PRO A 57 71.84 -12.50 12.82
N PRO A 58 72.83 -13.05 13.56
CA PRO A 58 72.72 -14.32 14.29
C PRO A 58 72.21 -14.21 15.77
N PRO A 59 71.80 -15.33 16.39
CA PRO A 59 71.32 -15.38 17.78
C PRO A 59 72.44 -15.50 18.84
N PRO A 60 72.22 -15.03 20.09
CA PRO A 60 73.16 -15.17 21.20
C PRO A 60 73.06 -16.52 21.94
N VAL A 61 74.14 -16.87 22.67
CA VAL A 61 74.36 -18.12 23.42
C VAL A 61 73.96 -17.95 24.91
N PRO A 62 73.41 -18.97 25.61
CA PRO A 62 72.96 -18.85 26.99
C PRO A 62 74.09 -18.76 28.04
N PRO A 63 73.97 -17.89 29.07
CA PRO A 63 74.78 -17.92 30.29
C PRO A 63 74.37 -19.05 31.28
N PRO A 64 75.19 -19.35 32.31
CA PRO A 64 75.09 -20.57 33.11
C PRO A 64 74.12 -20.50 34.31
N SER A 65 73.88 -21.67 34.91
CA SER A 65 72.99 -21.89 36.06
C SER A 65 73.55 -21.37 37.40
N GLY A 66 72.68 -20.77 38.23
CA GLY A 66 72.90 -20.72 39.68
C GLY A 66 72.58 -19.43 40.44
N GLN A 67 71.32 -18.97 40.44
CA GLN A 67 70.77 -18.10 41.51
C GLN A 67 69.21 -18.22 41.55
N PRO A 68 68.55 -17.88 42.68
CA PRO A 68 67.14 -18.22 42.92
C PRO A 68 66.14 -17.25 42.25
N PRO A 69 64.88 -17.67 42.01
CA PRO A 69 63.90 -16.87 41.29
C PRO A 69 63.30 -15.74 42.16
N PRO A 70 63.10 -14.53 41.59
CA PRO A 70 62.26 -13.50 42.21
C PRO A 70 60.76 -13.84 42.08
N PRO A 71 59.89 -13.29 42.95
CA PRO A 71 58.45 -13.59 42.94
C PRO A 71 57.72 -12.94 41.73
N PRO A 72 56.58 -13.51 41.30
CA PRO A 72 55.83 -13.00 40.15
C PRO A 72 55.15 -11.66 40.47
N VAL A 73 55.46 -10.64 39.68
CA VAL A 73 54.68 -9.38 39.64
C VAL A 73 53.47 -9.61 38.72
N ALA A 74 52.29 -9.21 39.16
CA ALA A 74 51.06 -9.43 38.40
C ALA A 74 51.03 -8.58 37.10
N ASN A 75 50.85 -9.24 35.96
CA ASN A 75 50.43 -8.55 34.74
C ASN A 75 49.01 -8.03 34.94
N ALA A 76 48.87 -6.71 35.08
CA ALA A 76 47.56 -6.06 35.01
C ALA A 76 46.95 -6.34 33.62
N SER A 77 45.70 -6.79 33.61
CA SER A 77 44.96 -7.04 32.37
C SER A 77 44.80 -5.73 31.59
N GLN A 78 45.37 -5.66 30.39
CA GLN A 78 45.05 -4.59 29.45
C GLN A 78 43.58 -4.70 29.06
N GLN A 79 42.77 -3.72 29.49
CA GLN A 79 41.42 -3.54 29.00
C GLN A 79 41.48 -3.20 27.50
N PRO A 80 40.50 -3.63 26.68
CA PRO A 80 40.37 -3.10 25.32
C PRO A 80 40.13 -1.60 25.37
N SER A 81 40.79 -0.85 24.48
CA SER A 81 40.65 0.61 24.41
C SER A 81 39.40 1.01 23.62
N ASP A 82 38.35 1.47 24.30
CA ASP A 82 37.08 1.93 23.70
C ASP A 82 37.21 3.18 22.79
N SER A 83 38.40 3.78 22.67
CA SER A 83 38.65 4.97 21.87
C SER A 83 38.97 4.64 20.40
N LEU A 84 38.01 4.85 19.50
CA LEU A 84 38.25 4.86 18.05
C LEU A 84 39.29 5.92 17.68
N SER A 85 40.31 5.56 16.91
CA SER A 85 41.31 6.52 16.43
C SER A 85 40.69 7.51 15.43
N LEU A 86 41.25 8.72 15.34
CA LEU A 86 40.78 9.76 14.40
C LEU A 86 40.84 9.29 12.93
N ALA A 87 41.74 8.36 12.59
CA ALA A 87 41.80 7.73 11.28
C ALA A 87 40.67 6.70 11.04
N GLN A 88 40.31 5.89 12.05
CA GLN A 88 39.13 5.02 11.99
C GLN A 88 37.85 5.85 11.94
N LEU A 89 37.75 6.91 12.75
CA LEU A 89 36.61 7.83 12.74
C LEU A 89 36.44 8.49 11.37
N ARG A 90 37.54 8.91 10.72
CA ARG A 90 37.52 9.45 9.34
C ARG A 90 37.14 8.42 8.28
N ARG A 91 37.50 7.14 8.43
CA ARG A 91 36.97 6.06 7.58
C ARG A 91 35.48 5.91 7.80
N ILE A 92 35.05 5.68 9.03
CA ILE A 92 33.63 5.53 9.39
C ILE A 92 32.80 6.72 8.89
N VAL A 93 33.27 7.96 9.01
CA VAL A 93 32.60 9.18 8.51
C VAL A 93 32.68 9.36 6.98
N ALA A 94 33.61 8.68 6.29
CA ALA A 94 33.63 8.59 4.82
C ALA A 94 32.75 7.45 4.28
N ASP A 95 32.62 6.37 5.06
CA ASP A 95 31.79 5.19 4.79
C ASP A 95 30.32 5.40 5.23
N PHE A 96 30.06 6.37 6.12
CA PHE A 96 28.71 6.87 6.43
C PHE A 96 28.05 7.38 5.15
N PRO A 97 26.79 7.00 4.85
CA PRO A 97 26.10 7.46 3.66
C PRO A 97 25.95 8.98 3.66
N ARG A 98 26.74 9.65 2.81
CA ARG A 98 26.42 10.99 2.33
C ARG A 98 25.03 10.92 1.69
N SER A 99 24.23 11.97 1.85
CA SER A 99 22.88 12.08 1.28
C SER A 99 22.84 11.53 -0.15
N GLU A 100 22.09 10.44 -0.36
CA GLU A 100 22.10 9.71 -1.63
C GLU A 100 21.78 10.67 -2.79
N ALA A 101 22.69 10.77 -3.76
CA ALA A 101 22.47 11.60 -4.94
C ALA A 101 21.31 11.00 -5.75
N LEU A 102 20.21 11.77 -5.88
CA LEU A 102 19.02 11.32 -6.58
C LEU A 102 19.35 11.01 -8.04
N ALA A 103 19.22 9.73 -8.43
CA ALA A 103 19.50 9.31 -9.81
C ALA A 103 18.45 9.82 -10.81
N TYR A 104 17.23 10.13 -10.34
CA TYR A 104 16.13 10.68 -11.13
C TYR A 104 15.54 11.91 -10.44
N ASP A 105 15.20 12.94 -11.21
CA ASP A 105 14.52 14.16 -10.78
C ASP A 105 12.99 13.93 -10.59
N PHE A 106 12.63 12.92 -9.78
CA PHE A 106 11.22 12.56 -9.55
C PHE A 106 10.78 12.88 -8.11
N THR A 107 9.80 13.77 -7.99
CA THR A 107 9.00 13.98 -6.78
C THR A 107 7.64 13.29 -6.89
N TYR A 108 7.28 12.50 -5.87
CA TYR A 108 5.93 11.97 -5.74
C TYR A 108 4.99 13.08 -5.24
N GLU A 109 4.03 13.45 -6.08
CA GLU A 109 2.97 14.41 -5.77
C GLU A 109 1.63 13.82 -6.25
N ASP A 110 0.50 14.22 -5.66
CA ASP A 110 -0.82 13.66 -6.02
C ASP A 110 -1.39 14.24 -7.34
N LYS A 111 -0.67 15.15 -8.02
CA LYS A 111 -0.93 15.68 -9.37
C LYS A 111 0.35 16.25 -9.98
N GLY A 112 0.39 16.42 -11.30
CA GLY A 112 1.44 17.16 -12.02
C GLY A 112 1.28 18.70 -11.97
N PRO A 113 2.15 19.45 -12.67
CA PRO A 113 1.90 20.86 -13.01
C PRO A 113 0.69 20.95 -13.95
N ILE A 114 0.09 22.14 -14.04
CA ILE A 114 -1.18 22.33 -14.75
C ILE A 114 -1.09 22.02 -16.25
N ASP A 115 0.05 22.26 -16.89
CA ASP A 115 0.25 22.01 -18.31
C ASP A 115 0.41 20.51 -18.65
N GLU A 116 1.18 19.74 -17.86
CA GLU A 116 1.18 18.26 -17.96
C GLU A 116 -0.25 17.70 -17.74
N GLU A 117 -0.98 18.26 -16.78
CA GLU A 117 -2.32 17.81 -16.39
C GLU A 117 -3.45 18.22 -17.35
N VAL A 118 -3.25 19.30 -18.12
CA VAL A 118 -4.12 19.71 -19.24
C VAL A 118 -3.80 18.91 -20.50
N ASP A 119 -2.53 18.67 -20.85
CA ASP A 119 -2.20 17.86 -22.02
C ASP A 119 -2.68 16.40 -21.87
N GLU A 120 -2.60 15.82 -20.67
CA GLU A 120 -3.15 14.49 -20.37
C GLU A 120 -4.68 14.38 -20.57
N TRP A 121 -5.42 15.50 -20.64
CA TRP A 121 -6.85 15.50 -20.98
C TRP A 121 -7.11 15.32 -22.48
N PHE A 122 -6.10 15.53 -23.32
CA PHE A 122 -6.24 15.51 -24.77
C PHE A 122 -5.49 14.32 -25.37
N ASN A 123 -6.14 13.55 -26.25
CA ASN A 123 -5.51 12.49 -27.03
C ASN A 123 -4.90 13.04 -28.34
N TYR A 124 -4.31 12.19 -29.17
CA TYR A 124 -3.73 12.60 -30.46
C TYR A 124 -4.65 12.32 -31.67
N GLN A 125 -5.94 12.04 -31.43
CA GLN A 125 -6.89 11.64 -32.48
C GLN A 125 -7.36 12.81 -33.35
N PHE A 126 -7.46 12.58 -34.66
CA PHE A 126 -7.92 13.58 -35.64
C PHE A 126 -9.26 14.25 -35.27
N TRP A 127 -10.23 13.46 -34.82
CA TRP A 127 -11.57 13.96 -34.47
C TRP A 127 -11.57 14.94 -33.29
N GLN A 128 -10.63 14.83 -32.36
CA GLN A 128 -10.47 15.80 -31.28
C GLN A 128 -10.07 17.18 -31.82
N TRP A 129 -9.16 17.21 -32.80
CA TRP A 129 -8.77 18.46 -33.46
C TRP A 129 -9.93 19.03 -34.28
N VAL A 130 -10.75 18.20 -34.92
CA VAL A 130 -12.00 18.65 -35.58
C VAL A 130 -12.95 19.31 -34.56
N ARG A 131 -13.20 18.66 -33.41
CA ARG A 131 -14.01 19.21 -32.30
C ARG A 131 -13.49 20.57 -31.83
N LEU A 132 -12.20 20.70 -31.54
CA LEU A 132 -11.61 21.96 -31.07
C LEU A 132 -11.62 23.09 -32.13
N ASN A 133 -11.50 22.76 -33.42
CA ASN A 133 -11.70 23.76 -34.47
C ASN A 133 -13.18 24.17 -34.61
N ALA A 134 -14.13 23.30 -34.25
CA ALA A 134 -15.56 23.66 -34.20
C ALA A 134 -15.91 24.53 -32.98
N THR A 135 -15.34 24.28 -31.80
CA THR A 135 -15.57 25.12 -30.60
C THR A 135 -15.06 26.55 -30.80
N HIS A 136 -13.89 26.70 -31.45
CA HIS A 136 -13.38 28.01 -31.88
C HIS A 136 -14.35 28.73 -32.85
N ARG A 137 -14.84 28.06 -33.89
CA ARG A 137 -15.83 28.65 -34.84
C ARG A 137 -17.15 29.06 -34.16
N ALA A 138 -17.61 28.30 -33.18
CA ALA A 138 -18.81 28.62 -32.41
C ALA A 138 -18.62 29.84 -31.48
N PHE A 139 -17.39 30.11 -31.05
CA PHE A 139 -17.03 31.36 -30.39
C PHE A 139 -17.03 32.53 -31.39
N GLU A 140 -16.22 32.44 -32.45
CA GLU A 140 -16.03 33.52 -33.43
C GLU A 140 -17.36 33.99 -34.06
N ALA A 141 -18.20 33.06 -34.52
CA ALA A 141 -19.44 33.39 -35.20
C ALA A 141 -20.45 34.16 -34.31
N GLN A 142 -20.42 33.91 -33.00
CA GLN A 142 -21.26 34.62 -32.04
C GLN A 142 -20.59 35.93 -31.56
N TRP A 143 -19.27 35.95 -31.43
CA TRP A 143 -18.51 37.16 -31.09
C TRP A 143 -18.61 38.23 -32.19
N GLU A 144 -18.52 37.84 -33.46
CA GLU A 144 -18.78 38.72 -34.61
C GLU A 144 -20.21 39.27 -34.60
N GLN A 145 -21.20 38.45 -34.21
CA GLN A 145 -22.60 38.88 -34.12
C GLN A 145 -22.84 39.91 -32.99
N ASP A 146 -22.21 39.72 -31.82
CA ASP A 146 -22.50 40.52 -30.63
C ASP A 146 -21.62 41.78 -30.51
N PHE A 147 -20.36 41.73 -30.98
CA PHE A 147 -19.36 42.80 -30.83
C PHE A 147 -18.69 43.25 -32.14
N GLY A 148 -18.89 42.52 -33.25
CA GLY A 148 -18.32 42.83 -34.56
C GLY A 148 -16.88 42.30 -34.75
N ALA A 149 -16.57 41.87 -35.98
CA ALA A 149 -15.33 41.19 -36.38
C ALA A 149 -14.00 41.96 -36.17
N THR A 150 -14.02 43.18 -35.64
CA THR A 150 -12.84 44.01 -35.39
C THR A 150 -12.57 44.30 -33.91
N THR A 151 -13.42 43.80 -33.01
CA THR A 151 -13.33 44.04 -31.56
C THR A 151 -12.65 42.85 -30.90
N SER A 152 -11.47 43.01 -30.29
CA SER A 152 -10.83 41.91 -29.55
C SER A 152 -11.53 41.67 -28.21
N TRP A 153 -11.37 40.47 -27.64
CA TRP A 153 -11.84 40.17 -26.29
C TRP A 153 -11.33 41.18 -25.25
N ASP A 154 -10.08 41.62 -25.37
CA ASP A 154 -9.47 42.51 -24.37
C ASP A 154 -9.95 43.98 -24.51
N ASP A 155 -10.61 44.35 -25.62
CA ASP A 155 -11.25 45.67 -25.82
C ASP A 155 -12.62 45.80 -25.12
N VAL A 156 -13.27 44.67 -24.82
CA VAL A 156 -14.61 44.62 -24.21
C VAL A 156 -14.50 44.73 -22.68
N ASP A 157 -15.51 45.33 -22.04
CA ASP A 157 -15.56 45.42 -20.58
C ASP A 157 -15.95 44.09 -19.91
N ASP A 158 -15.69 43.98 -18.61
CA ASP A 158 -15.93 42.73 -17.90
C ASP A 158 -17.43 42.43 -17.72
N GLU A 159 -18.30 43.45 -17.81
CA GLU A 159 -19.76 43.27 -17.88
C GLU A 159 -20.19 42.67 -19.24
N GLY A 160 -19.66 43.17 -20.37
CA GLY A 160 -19.89 42.60 -21.69
C GLY A 160 -19.37 41.16 -21.82
N LYS A 161 -18.14 40.88 -21.36
CA LYS A 161 -17.58 39.52 -21.30
C LYS A 161 -18.43 38.58 -20.46
N LYS A 162 -18.86 39.03 -19.27
CA LYS A 162 -19.71 38.25 -18.36
C LYS A 162 -21.09 38.01 -18.96
N LYS A 163 -21.69 38.99 -19.63
CA LYS A 163 -22.95 38.85 -20.34
C LYS A 163 -22.86 37.79 -21.44
N PHE A 164 -21.83 37.84 -22.29
CA PHE A 164 -21.60 36.86 -23.35
C PHE A 164 -21.50 35.42 -22.80
N VAL A 165 -20.80 35.23 -21.68
CA VAL A 165 -20.73 33.94 -20.98
C VAL A 165 -22.09 33.52 -20.39
N SER A 166 -22.80 34.43 -19.73
CA SER A 166 -24.15 34.17 -19.18
C SER A 166 -25.17 33.75 -20.26
N GLU A 167 -25.11 34.35 -21.45
CA GLU A 167 -25.96 33.99 -22.59
C GLU A 167 -25.62 32.59 -23.14
N ALA A 168 -24.34 32.24 -23.21
CA ALA A 168 -23.94 30.86 -23.53
C ALA A 168 -24.41 29.86 -22.46
N LEU A 169 -24.31 30.19 -21.18
CA LEU A 169 -24.79 29.36 -20.07
C LEU A 169 -26.31 29.17 -20.07
N ALA A 170 -27.08 30.17 -20.49
CA ALA A 170 -28.53 30.06 -20.67
C ALA A 170 -28.90 29.10 -21.82
N GLY A 171 -28.19 29.18 -22.95
CA GLY A 171 -28.39 28.31 -24.12
C GLY A 171 -28.16 26.81 -23.85
N LEU A 172 -27.43 26.46 -22.78
CA LEU A 172 -27.29 25.07 -22.31
C LEU A 172 -28.63 24.42 -21.90
N SER A 173 -29.70 25.21 -21.71
CA SER A 173 -31.04 24.70 -21.41
C SER A 173 -31.93 24.51 -22.65
N SER A 174 -31.42 24.77 -23.86
CA SER A 174 -32.21 24.58 -25.09
C SER A 174 -32.52 23.11 -25.36
N ALA A 175 -33.68 22.86 -25.98
CA ALA A 175 -34.06 21.55 -26.50
C ALA A 175 -33.21 21.13 -27.71
N ASP A 176 -32.73 22.08 -28.52
CA ASP A 176 -31.90 21.77 -29.69
C ASP A 176 -30.46 21.39 -29.26
N VAL A 177 -30.04 20.20 -29.69
CA VAL A 177 -28.67 19.69 -29.52
C VAL A 177 -27.65 20.65 -30.14
N LYS A 178 -27.98 21.30 -31.26
CA LYS A 178 -27.05 22.14 -32.02
C LYS A 178 -26.84 23.50 -31.38
N GLU A 179 -27.91 24.10 -30.86
CA GLU A 179 -27.82 25.28 -30.01
C GLU A 179 -26.98 25.02 -28.74
N ARG A 180 -27.21 23.88 -28.06
CA ARG A 180 -26.39 23.47 -26.89
C ARG A 180 -24.93 23.23 -27.26
N LEU A 181 -24.65 22.53 -28.37
CA LEU A 181 -23.28 22.29 -28.86
C LEU A 181 -22.53 23.58 -29.19
N ASN A 182 -23.20 24.56 -29.83
CA ASN A 182 -22.61 25.87 -30.11
C ASN A 182 -22.31 26.64 -28.80
N CYS A 183 -23.25 26.62 -27.84
CA CYS A 183 -23.06 27.27 -26.55
C CYS A 183 -21.94 26.61 -25.70
N LEU A 184 -21.89 25.28 -25.66
CA LEU A 184 -20.75 24.55 -25.09
C LEU A 184 -19.45 24.87 -25.82
N GLY A 185 -19.48 25.04 -27.15
CA GLY A 185 -18.32 25.42 -27.95
C GLY A 185 -17.71 26.76 -27.52
N ARG A 186 -18.55 27.79 -27.34
CA ARG A 186 -18.15 29.09 -26.76
C ARG A 186 -17.44 28.91 -25.41
N LEU A 187 -18.04 28.13 -24.51
CA LEU A 187 -17.54 27.90 -23.16
C LEU A 187 -16.23 27.07 -23.14
N VAL A 188 -16.10 26.07 -24.01
CA VAL A 188 -14.86 25.30 -24.19
C VAL A 188 -13.73 26.18 -24.70
N TYR A 189 -13.97 27.05 -25.69
CA TYR A 189 -12.93 27.95 -26.21
C TYR A 189 -12.42 28.93 -25.14
N ILE A 190 -13.33 29.46 -24.30
CA ILE A 190 -13.00 30.33 -23.16
C ILE A 190 -12.24 29.56 -22.07
N ALA A 191 -12.70 28.38 -21.68
CA ALA A 191 -12.06 27.54 -20.65
C ALA A 191 -10.68 26.99 -21.08
N LEU A 192 -10.43 26.89 -22.39
CA LEU A 192 -9.13 26.55 -23.00
C LEU A 192 -8.28 27.78 -23.35
N GLY A 193 -8.69 28.95 -22.86
CA GLY A 193 -7.87 30.16 -22.78
C GLY A 193 -7.85 31.04 -24.01
N ARG A 194 -8.83 30.94 -24.94
CA ARG A 194 -8.87 31.74 -26.19
C ARG A 194 -7.60 31.60 -27.03
N TRP A 195 -7.15 30.37 -27.25
CA TRP A 195 -5.78 30.07 -27.63
C TRP A 195 -5.24 30.75 -28.90
N VAL A 196 -6.09 31.17 -29.84
CA VAL A 196 -5.64 31.89 -31.06
C VAL A 196 -5.08 33.28 -30.72
N GLU A 197 -5.65 33.97 -29.73
CA GLU A 197 -5.14 35.25 -29.23
C GLU A 197 -3.95 35.05 -28.27
N THR A 198 -3.96 34.00 -27.44
CA THR A 198 -3.08 33.92 -26.25
C THR A 198 -1.89 32.96 -26.37
N ALA A 199 -1.88 32.06 -27.36
CA ALA A 199 -0.69 31.27 -27.71
C ALA A 199 0.24 32.05 -28.65
N ALA A 200 -0.26 33.09 -29.32
CA ALA A 200 0.53 34.02 -30.11
C ALA A 200 1.53 34.77 -29.21
N GLY A 201 2.83 34.62 -29.49
CA GLY A 201 3.91 35.26 -28.73
C GLY A 201 5.08 34.33 -28.39
N ALA A 202 4.87 33.01 -28.42
CA ALA A 202 5.96 32.04 -28.46
C ALA A 202 6.65 32.11 -29.83
N GLY A 203 7.76 32.88 -29.91
CA GLY A 203 8.56 32.99 -31.12
C GLY A 203 9.20 31.65 -31.48
N HIS A 204 8.60 30.95 -32.46
CA HIS A 204 8.83 29.55 -32.78
C HIS A 204 8.25 28.60 -31.69
N PRO A 205 7.76 27.38 -32.03
CA PRO A 205 7.36 26.39 -31.02
C PRO A 205 8.60 25.91 -30.24
N ALA A 206 8.87 26.54 -29.10
CA ALA A 206 10.14 26.39 -28.35
C ALA A 206 10.47 24.93 -28.01
N GLY A 207 9.46 24.11 -27.72
CA GLY A 207 9.61 22.69 -27.42
C GLY A 207 10.11 21.81 -28.57
N ALA A 208 10.21 22.33 -29.80
CA ALA A 208 10.77 21.59 -30.95
C ALA A 208 12.31 21.74 -31.09
N LYS A 209 12.94 22.68 -30.38
CA LYS A 209 14.41 22.90 -30.42
C LYS A 209 15.10 22.71 -29.08
N ASP A 210 14.46 23.10 -27.98
CA ASP A 210 14.98 22.81 -26.64
C ASP A 210 14.61 21.39 -26.22
N SER A 211 15.56 20.45 -26.36
CA SER A 211 15.42 19.04 -25.94
C SER A 211 15.16 18.80 -24.44
N LYS A 212 15.08 19.89 -23.65
CA LYS A 212 14.75 19.91 -22.22
C LYS A 212 13.33 20.41 -21.92
N ALA A 213 12.62 20.98 -22.89
CA ALA A 213 11.23 21.40 -22.70
C ALA A 213 10.34 20.17 -22.49
N ARG A 214 9.44 20.21 -21.49
CA ARG A 214 8.45 19.14 -21.25
C ARG A 214 7.07 19.44 -21.85
N SER A 215 6.84 20.66 -22.30
CA SER A 215 5.53 21.21 -22.64
C SER A 215 5.67 22.34 -23.67
N ALA A 216 4.60 22.61 -24.41
CA ALA A 216 4.50 23.72 -25.36
C ALA A 216 3.57 24.87 -24.86
N ALA A 217 3.10 24.81 -23.61
CA ALA A 217 2.18 25.80 -23.06
C ALA A 217 2.80 27.20 -22.94
N THR A 218 2.06 28.24 -23.32
CA THR A 218 2.48 29.64 -23.07
C THR A 218 1.95 30.12 -21.70
N PRO A 219 2.72 30.93 -20.95
CA PRO A 219 2.22 31.53 -19.70
C PRO A 219 0.96 32.39 -19.90
N ALA A 220 0.82 33.02 -21.08
CA ALA A 220 -0.34 33.81 -21.43
C ALA A 220 -1.60 32.94 -21.64
N GLN A 221 -1.51 31.80 -22.32
CA GLN A 221 -2.63 30.87 -22.45
C GLN A 221 -3.02 30.27 -21.09
N LEU A 222 -2.06 29.88 -20.25
CA LEU A 222 -2.37 29.35 -18.90
C LEU A 222 -3.05 30.40 -18.01
N ALA A 223 -2.61 31.67 -18.07
CA ALA A 223 -3.30 32.77 -17.38
C ALA A 223 -4.72 33.00 -17.93
N ALA A 224 -4.93 32.88 -19.24
CA ALA A 224 -6.24 33.02 -19.86
C ALA A 224 -7.19 31.84 -19.58
N MET A 225 -6.68 30.61 -19.44
CA MET A 225 -7.46 29.45 -18.98
C MET A 225 -8.03 29.68 -17.58
N LYS A 226 -7.17 30.10 -16.64
CA LYS A 226 -7.55 30.46 -15.27
C LYS A 226 -8.60 31.58 -15.24
N ALA A 227 -8.38 32.66 -16.00
CA ALA A 227 -9.33 33.76 -16.11
C ALA A 227 -10.67 33.32 -16.73
N GLY A 228 -10.65 32.43 -17.73
CA GLY A 228 -11.85 31.84 -18.33
C GLY A 228 -12.64 30.99 -17.34
N ALA A 229 -11.98 30.12 -16.59
CA ALA A 229 -12.61 29.31 -15.53
C ALA A 229 -13.17 30.18 -14.40
N GLN A 230 -12.49 31.26 -14.01
CA GLN A 230 -12.99 32.23 -13.04
C GLN A 230 -14.23 32.94 -13.57
N LEU A 231 -14.21 33.48 -14.78
CA LEU A 231 -15.34 34.19 -15.41
C LEU A 231 -16.58 33.30 -15.53
N ILE A 232 -16.41 32.03 -15.92
CA ILE A 232 -17.49 31.03 -15.96
C ILE A 232 -18.08 30.79 -14.56
N GLY A 233 -17.25 30.69 -13.52
CA GLY A 233 -17.70 30.58 -12.13
C GLY A 233 -18.43 31.82 -11.63
N GLU A 234 -17.95 33.02 -11.97
CA GLU A 234 -18.58 34.29 -11.60
C GLU A 234 -19.88 34.59 -12.36
N ALA A 235 -20.05 34.02 -13.55
CA ALA A 235 -21.32 34.01 -14.29
C ALA A 235 -22.32 32.95 -13.77
N GLY A 236 -21.98 32.21 -12.69
CA GLY A 236 -22.83 31.16 -12.11
C GLY A 236 -22.80 29.83 -12.86
N GLY A 237 -21.87 29.65 -13.79
CA GLY A 237 -21.86 28.54 -14.74
C GLY A 237 -21.62 27.16 -14.13
N VAL A 238 -21.13 27.07 -12.89
CA VAL A 238 -20.88 25.78 -12.18
C VAL A 238 -22.13 24.89 -12.18
N ALA A 239 -23.31 25.46 -11.89
CA ALA A 239 -24.57 24.71 -11.88
C ALA A 239 -25.03 24.34 -13.30
N SER A 240 -25.05 25.31 -14.24
CA SER A 240 -25.51 25.07 -15.62
C SER A 240 -24.65 24.06 -16.37
N ILE A 241 -23.33 24.05 -16.14
CA ILE A 241 -22.39 23.09 -16.72
C ILE A 241 -22.52 21.73 -16.03
N TRP A 242 -22.84 21.67 -14.73
CA TRP A 242 -23.16 20.41 -14.06
C TRP A 242 -24.43 19.77 -14.63
N ASP A 243 -25.48 20.56 -14.83
CA ASP A 243 -26.74 20.09 -15.40
C ASP A 243 -26.59 19.65 -16.86
N ALA A 244 -25.79 20.37 -17.66
CA ALA A 244 -25.43 19.96 -19.01
C ALA A 244 -24.62 18.64 -19.00
N LEU A 245 -23.62 18.51 -18.12
CA LEU A 245 -22.79 17.31 -18.01
C LEU A 245 -23.62 16.09 -17.59
N ARG A 246 -24.50 16.22 -16.59
CA ARG A 246 -25.40 15.13 -16.17
C ARG A 246 -26.28 14.67 -17.33
N ARG A 247 -26.94 15.62 -18.01
CA ARG A 247 -27.81 15.35 -19.15
C ARG A 247 -27.08 14.73 -20.35
N ALA A 248 -25.82 15.13 -20.59
CA ALA A 248 -25.01 14.59 -21.67
C ALA A 248 -24.56 13.13 -21.42
N PHE A 249 -24.65 12.62 -20.19
CA PHE A 249 -24.46 11.19 -19.91
C PHE A 249 -25.71 10.33 -20.19
N ASP A 250 -26.92 10.89 -20.06
CA ASP A 250 -28.18 10.11 -20.18
C ASP A 250 -28.31 9.30 -21.49
N PRO A 251 -27.95 9.81 -22.69
CA PRO A 251 -28.01 9.06 -23.94
C PRO A 251 -27.20 7.76 -24.00
N PHE A 252 -26.25 7.57 -23.08
CA PHE A 252 -25.35 6.42 -23.04
C PHE A 252 -25.80 5.35 -22.01
N TRP A 253 -26.87 5.62 -21.25
CA TRP A 253 -27.35 4.74 -20.17
C TRP A 253 -28.79 4.22 -20.34
N THR A 254 -29.44 4.53 -21.47
CA THR A 254 -30.73 3.96 -21.89
C THR A 254 -30.52 2.80 -22.88
N ASP A 255 -31.52 1.93 -23.05
CA ASP A 255 -31.46 0.85 -24.04
C ASP A 255 -31.35 1.39 -25.49
N ASP A 256 -31.79 2.63 -25.72
CA ASP A 256 -31.65 3.35 -26.99
C ASP A 256 -30.20 3.76 -27.32
N ALA A 257 -29.27 3.72 -26.35
CA ALA A 257 -27.85 3.98 -26.57
C ALA A 257 -27.25 3.08 -27.68
N GLN A 258 -27.68 1.82 -27.74
CA GLN A 258 -27.24 0.85 -28.74
C GLN A 258 -27.84 1.11 -30.15
N GLN A 259 -28.85 1.97 -30.24
CA GLN A 259 -29.54 2.34 -31.49
C GLN A 259 -28.99 3.63 -32.11
N MET A 260 -28.19 4.42 -31.39
CA MET A 260 -27.58 5.63 -31.91
C MET A 260 -26.54 5.33 -32.99
N GLN A 261 -26.70 5.93 -34.18
CA GLN A 261 -25.83 5.70 -35.33
C GLN A 261 -25.45 7.02 -36.04
N GLY A 262 -24.26 7.04 -36.63
CA GLY A 262 -23.75 8.16 -37.42
C GLY A 262 -23.77 9.49 -36.65
N ASN A 263 -24.29 10.54 -37.28
CA ASN A 263 -24.25 11.91 -36.76
C ASN A 263 -24.88 12.05 -35.36
N SER A 264 -25.93 11.30 -35.02
CA SER A 264 -26.58 11.42 -33.70
C SER A 264 -25.66 10.95 -32.57
N LEU A 265 -24.86 9.91 -32.81
CA LEU A 265 -23.87 9.43 -31.85
C LEU A 265 -22.70 10.41 -31.73
N GLN A 266 -22.27 11.00 -32.85
CA GLN A 266 -21.23 12.03 -32.86
C GLN A 266 -21.67 13.30 -32.11
N GLU A 267 -22.87 13.82 -32.39
CA GLU A 267 -23.43 15.02 -31.73
C GLU A 267 -23.55 14.80 -30.20
N ALA A 268 -24.02 13.62 -29.75
CA ALA A 268 -24.06 13.27 -28.32
C ALA A 268 -22.66 13.10 -27.69
N THR A 269 -21.72 12.50 -28.43
CA THR A 269 -20.33 12.31 -27.97
C THR A 269 -19.61 13.66 -27.84
N ASP A 270 -19.79 14.58 -28.78
CA ASP A 270 -19.25 15.93 -28.69
C ASP A 270 -19.90 16.75 -27.58
N GLU A 271 -21.21 16.59 -27.31
CA GLU A 271 -21.90 17.25 -26.19
C GLU A 271 -21.32 16.79 -24.84
N LEU A 272 -21.14 15.48 -24.66
CA LEU A 272 -20.52 14.89 -23.48
C LEU A 272 -19.04 15.29 -23.34
N MET A 273 -18.24 15.17 -24.40
CA MET A 273 -16.82 15.51 -24.39
C MET A 273 -16.57 17.01 -24.14
N ASN A 274 -17.42 17.89 -24.66
CA ASN A 274 -17.35 19.33 -24.39
C ASN A 274 -17.72 19.64 -22.93
N SER A 275 -18.84 19.08 -22.44
CA SER A 275 -19.27 19.26 -21.05
C SER A 275 -18.24 18.74 -20.04
N MET A 276 -17.65 17.56 -20.30
CA MET A 276 -16.55 17.02 -19.50
C MET A 276 -15.30 17.92 -19.56
N THR A 277 -14.96 18.49 -20.72
CA THR A 277 -13.79 19.38 -20.86
C THR A 277 -13.94 20.62 -19.99
N VAL A 278 -15.08 21.33 -20.04
CA VAL A 278 -15.25 22.56 -19.24
C VAL A 278 -15.22 22.23 -17.74
N MET A 279 -15.90 21.18 -17.30
CA MET A 279 -15.89 20.75 -15.90
C MET A 279 -14.48 20.33 -15.44
N TYR A 280 -13.71 19.62 -16.25
CA TYR A 280 -12.33 19.22 -15.92
C TYR A 280 -11.41 20.43 -15.75
N MET A 281 -11.47 21.43 -16.66
CA MET A 281 -10.65 22.63 -16.54
C MET A 281 -11.02 23.46 -15.32
N MET A 282 -12.32 23.62 -15.01
CA MET A 282 -12.77 24.30 -13.79
C MET A 282 -12.28 23.60 -12.51
N ILE A 283 -12.29 22.27 -12.48
CA ILE A 283 -11.75 21.48 -11.35
C ILE A 283 -10.22 21.63 -11.27
N GLN A 284 -9.49 21.59 -12.38
CA GLN A 284 -8.02 21.69 -12.38
C GLN A 284 -7.53 23.08 -11.97
N GLU A 285 -8.18 24.16 -12.41
CA GLU A 285 -7.86 25.52 -11.96
C GLU A 285 -8.17 25.71 -10.46
N ALA A 286 -9.32 25.20 -9.99
CA ALA A 286 -9.68 25.19 -8.56
C ALA A 286 -8.71 24.36 -7.71
N LEU A 287 -8.09 23.32 -8.28
CA LEU A 287 -7.00 22.57 -7.65
C LEU A 287 -5.64 23.29 -7.76
N ALA A 288 -5.39 24.07 -8.80
CA ALA A 288 -4.10 24.71 -9.09
C ALA A 288 -3.84 25.91 -8.18
N GLY A 289 -4.79 26.84 -8.09
CA GLY A 289 -4.72 28.01 -7.22
C GLY A 289 -5.78 27.95 -6.10
N PRO A 290 -5.63 27.11 -5.06
CA PRO A 290 -6.69 26.88 -4.07
C PRO A 290 -7.03 28.09 -3.20
N GLU A 291 -6.17 29.10 -3.11
CA GLU A 291 -6.44 30.36 -2.41
C GLU A 291 -7.13 31.39 -3.33
N GLU A 292 -6.69 31.50 -4.59
CA GLU A 292 -7.24 32.44 -5.58
C GLU A 292 -8.60 31.98 -6.11
N MET A 293 -8.78 30.67 -6.31
CA MET A 293 -9.97 30.04 -6.88
C MET A 293 -10.91 29.47 -5.81
N ASP A 294 -10.76 29.87 -4.54
CA ASP A 294 -11.57 29.38 -3.40
C ASP A 294 -13.08 29.54 -3.63
N SER A 295 -13.53 30.63 -4.25
CA SER A 295 -14.94 30.83 -4.63
C SER A 295 -15.44 29.72 -5.58
N LEU A 296 -14.69 29.41 -6.64
CA LEU A 296 -14.99 28.34 -7.58
C LEU A 296 -14.91 26.96 -6.90
N SER A 297 -13.90 26.74 -6.06
CA SER A 297 -13.70 25.51 -5.28
C SER A 297 -14.90 25.22 -4.37
N ARG A 298 -15.43 26.24 -3.68
CA ARG A 298 -16.64 26.12 -2.85
C ARG A 298 -17.88 25.78 -3.69
N GLN A 299 -18.09 26.45 -4.82
CA GLN A 299 -19.22 26.17 -5.71
C GLN A 299 -19.19 24.72 -6.22
N LEU A 300 -18.03 24.24 -6.68
CA LEU A 300 -17.84 22.86 -7.17
C LEU A 300 -18.05 21.81 -6.07
N VAL A 301 -17.62 22.08 -4.83
CA VAL A 301 -17.82 21.19 -3.67
C VAL A 301 -19.28 21.21 -3.17
N ALA A 302 -20.03 22.29 -3.43
CA ALA A 302 -21.43 22.46 -3.05
C ALA A 302 -22.45 21.94 -4.09
N LEU A 303 -22.00 21.30 -5.18
CA LEU A 303 -22.88 20.67 -6.16
C LEU A 303 -23.69 19.51 -5.56
N ASP A 304 -24.97 19.43 -5.92
CA ASP A 304 -25.90 18.35 -5.56
C ASP A 304 -26.51 17.71 -6.83
N PRO A 305 -26.44 16.38 -7.02
CA PRO A 305 -25.61 15.43 -6.25
C PRO A 305 -24.13 15.78 -6.36
N CYS A 306 -23.33 15.33 -5.39
CA CYS A 306 -21.90 15.65 -5.36
C CYS A 306 -21.16 15.04 -6.56
N LEU A 307 -20.16 15.76 -7.08
CA LEU A 307 -19.30 15.34 -8.20
C LEU A 307 -18.80 13.90 -8.06
N ILE A 308 -18.33 13.51 -6.87
CA ILE A 308 -17.77 12.17 -6.63
C ILE A 308 -18.86 11.11 -6.69
N ASP A 309 -20.00 11.33 -6.04
CA ASP A 309 -21.07 10.34 -5.92
C ASP A 309 -21.60 9.98 -7.33
N PHE A 310 -21.92 10.99 -8.13
CA PHE A 310 -22.34 10.82 -9.53
C PHE A 310 -21.23 10.21 -10.42
N LEU A 311 -19.98 10.64 -10.31
CA LEU A 311 -18.89 10.06 -11.11
C LEU A 311 -18.58 8.60 -10.71
N VAL A 312 -18.94 8.20 -9.49
CA VAL A 312 -18.90 6.81 -9.04
C VAL A 312 -20.11 6.01 -9.52
N ASP A 313 -21.31 6.59 -9.60
CA ASP A 313 -22.46 5.99 -10.32
C ASP A 313 -22.11 5.72 -11.80
N VAL A 314 -21.55 6.71 -12.50
CA VAL A 314 -21.08 6.59 -13.88
C VAL A 314 -20.02 5.49 -13.99
N THR A 315 -19.01 5.50 -13.12
CA THR A 315 -17.95 4.47 -13.09
C THR A 315 -18.50 3.06 -12.84
N ALA A 316 -19.56 2.93 -12.03
CA ALA A 316 -20.25 1.65 -11.80
C ALA A 316 -21.05 1.20 -13.02
N LYS A 317 -21.77 2.11 -13.70
CA LYS A 317 -22.52 1.82 -14.94
C LYS A 317 -21.60 1.36 -16.09
N MET A 318 -20.42 1.97 -16.22
CA MET A 318 -19.36 1.57 -17.16
C MET A 318 -18.90 0.10 -17.02
N ARG A 319 -19.32 -0.62 -15.97
CA ARG A 319 -19.14 -2.08 -15.88
C ARG A 319 -19.74 -2.79 -17.09
N TRP A 320 -20.86 -2.29 -17.59
CA TRP A 320 -21.70 -2.86 -18.64
C TRP A 320 -21.54 -2.19 -20.01
N ASP A 321 -20.71 -1.14 -20.10
CA ASP A 321 -20.28 -0.58 -21.40
C ASP A 321 -19.28 -1.54 -22.06
N GLU A 322 -19.79 -2.45 -22.89
CA GLU A 322 -18.97 -3.38 -23.68
C GLU A 322 -18.42 -2.72 -24.96
N ALA A 323 -19.07 -1.67 -25.45
CA ALA A 323 -18.70 -0.96 -26.68
C ALA A 323 -17.60 0.11 -26.45
N GLN A 324 -17.35 0.50 -25.20
CA GLN A 324 -16.39 1.52 -24.76
C GLN A 324 -16.66 2.91 -25.37
N ILE A 325 -17.93 3.23 -25.58
CA ILE A 325 -18.37 4.52 -26.14
C ILE A 325 -18.03 5.65 -25.15
N VAL A 326 -18.18 5.42 -23.85
CA VAL A 326 -17.82 6.40 -22.82
C VAL A 326 -16.33 6.28 -22.50
N SER A 327 -15.57 7.30 -22.87
CA SER A 327 -14.11 7.28 -22.78
C SER A 327 -13.60 7.16 -21.34
N GLN A 328 -13.08 5.98 -20.98
CA GLN A 328 -12.71 5.61 -19.60
C GLN A 328 -11.62 6.51 -19.01
N ALA A 329 -10.66 6.96 -19.82
CA ALA A 329 -9.59 7.86 -19.40
C ALA A 329 -10.16 9.18 -18.84
N HIS A 330 -11.10 9.80 -19.55
CA HIS A 330 -11.72 11.08 -19.17
C HIS A 330 -12.57 10.95 -17.90
N VAL A 331 -13.37 9.89 -17.78
CA VAL A 331 -14.18 9.64 -16.57
C VAL A 331 -13.28 9.38 -15.35
N PHE A 332 -12.23 8.57 -15.49
CA PHE A 332 -11.31 8.30 -14.38
C PHE A 332 -10.46 9.53 -14.02
N LEU A 333 -10.08 10.37 -14.98
CA LEU A 333 -9.45 11.66 -14.70
C LEU A 333 -10.40 12.57 -13.90
N LEU A 334 -11.64 12.78 -14.37
CA LEU A 334 -12.65 13.57 -13.66
C LEU A 334 -12.91 13.05 -12.24
N LEU A 335 -13.10 11.74 -12.06
CA LEU A 335 -13.30 11.13 -10.75
C LEU A 335 -12.08 11.35 -9.84
N TRP A 336 -10.86 11.16 -10.37
CA TRP A 336 -9.64 11.37 -9.61
C TRP A 336 -9.47 12.83 -9.15
N LYS A 337 -9.70 13.81 -10.03
CA LYS A 337 -9.60 15.23 -9.67
C LYS A 337 -10.73 15.67 -8.74
N SER A 338 -11.93 15.12 -8.88
CA SER A 338 -13.04 15.33 -7.94
C SER A 338 -12.70 14.82 -6.53
N ILE A 339 -12.08 13.64 -6.41
CA ILE A 339 -11.57 13.09 -5.14
C ILE A 339 -10.52 14.03 -4.50
N LEU A 340 -9.61 14.59 -5.31
CA LEU A 340 -8.63 15.58 -4.84
C LEU A 340 -9.28 16.90 -4.40
N LEU A 341 -10.37 17.33 -5.04
CA LEU A 341 -11.06 18.58 -4.74
C LEU A 341 -11.88 18.50 -3.45
N VAL A 342 -12.70 17.45 -3.30
CA VAL A 342 -13.63 17.32 -2.15
C VAL A 342 -12.93 16.75 -0.92
N PHE A 343 -12.16 15.66 -1.05
CA PHE A 343 -11.47 15.05 0.11
C PHE A 343 -10.10 15.69 0.35
N GLY A 344 -9.31 15.89 -0.70
CA GLY A 344 -7.93 16.39 -0.62
C GLY A 344 -6.87 15.35 -0.99
N GLY A 345 -5.64 15.81 -1.17
CA GLY A 345 -4.46 14.99 -1.47
C GLY A 345 -3.73 14.50 -0.22
N SER A 346 -2.44 14.17 -0.37
CA SER A 346 -1.62 13.65 0.73
C SER A 346 -1.25 14.70 1.78
N LYS A 347 -1.30 16.00 1.47
CA LYS A 347 -1.05 17.08 2.43
C LYS A 347 -2.24 17.21 3.39
N GLU A 348 -3.43 17.30 2.82
CA GLU A 348 -4.73 17.44 3.49
C GLU A 348 -5.04 16.20 4.34
N LEU A 349 -4.71 15.01 3.84
CA LEU A 349 -4.79 13.77 4.60
C LEU A 349 -3.81 13.75 5.80
N ALA A 350 -2.60 14.29 5.63
CA ALA A 350 -1.62 14.34 6.72
C ALA A 350 -1.99 15.36 7.80
N GLU A 351 -2.57 16.50 7.41
CA GLU A 351 -3.21 17.48 8.29
C GLU A 351 -4.36 16.82 9.07
N ALA A 352 -5.36 16.25 8.38
CA ALA A 352 -6.52 15.63 9.01
C ALA A 352 -6.12 14.45 9.93
N LYS A 353 -5.15 13.61 9.52
CA LYS A 353 -4.61 12.53 10.37
C LYS A 353 -3.92 13.07 11.63
N LYS A 354 -3.22 14.21 11.55
CA LYS A 354 -2.63 14.88 12.72
C LYS A 354 -3.69 15.47 13.64
N ALA A 355 -4.76 16.05 13.07
CA ALA A 355 -5.86 16.64 13.83
C ALA A 355 -6.68 15.58 14.59
N THR A 356 -6.89 14.40 14.00
CA THR A 356 -7.61 13.27 14.64
C THR A 356 -6.67 12.19 15.19
N ALA A 357 -5.51 12.59 15.74
CA ALA A 357 -4.60 11.64 16.39
C ALA A 357 -5.04 11.35 17.84
N GLU A 358 -4.88 10.09 18.27
CA GLU A 358 -5.23 9.66 19.64
C GLU A 358 -4.18 10.08 20.69
N ASN A 359 -2.93 10.28 20.27
CA ASN A 359 -1.80 10.67 21.13
C ASN A 359 -1.17 11.97 20.60
N GLU A 360 -0.71 12.86 21.46
CA GLU A 360 -0.08 14.12 21.01
C GLU A 360 1.30 13.90 20.34
N ASP A 361 2.03 12.86 20.75
CA ASP A 361 3.37 12.52 20.22
C ASP A 361 3.34 11.60 18.99
N ASP A 362 2.17 11.27 18.43
CA ASP A 362 1.96 10.28 17.35
C ASP A 362 2.74 10.58 16.04
N ASN A 363 3.31 11.79 15.93
CA ASN A 363 4.14 12.27 14.82
C ASN A 363 5.65 12.44 15.12
N LYS A 364 6.10 12.50 16.38
CA LYS A 364 7.44 13.06 16.67
C LYS A 364 8.60 12.13 16.34
N ASP A 365 8.53 10.85 16.71
CA ASP A 365 9.67 9.94 16.58
C ASP A 365 9.45 8.82 15.56
N LYS A 366 10.32 8.81 14.54
CA LYS A 366 10.59 7.64 13.70
C LYS A 366 11.45 6.62 14.43
N ASP A 367 12.28 7.08 15.37
CA ASP A 367 13.43 6.35 15.91
C ASP A 367 13.10 5.63 17.24
N ILE A 368 11.98 5.95 17.87
CA ILE A 368 11.45 5.21 19.03
C ILE A 368 10.67 3.98 18.57
N ILE A 369 11.06 2.80 19.04
CA ILE A 369 10.24 1.57 18.87
C ILE A 369 9.01 1.68 19.79
N THR A 370 7.82 1.60 19.20
CA THR A 370 6.51 1.62 19.89
C THR A 370 5.87 0.24 19.88
N ALA A 371 5.20 -0.12 20.97
CA ALA A 371 4.41 -1.34 21.08
C ALA A 371 2.94 -1.08 20.75
N SER A 372 2.19 -2.12 20.33
CA SER A 372 0.72 -2.08 20.29
C SER A 372 0.12 -2.47 21.65
N PRO A 373 -1.16 -2.15 21.92
CA PRO A 373 -1.87 -2.65 23.10
C PRO A 373 -1.84 -4.18 23.25
N LEU A 374 -1.92 -4.93 22.14
CA LEU A 374 -1.85 -6.39 22.14
C LEU A 374 -0.44 -6.89 22.50
N ASP A 375 0.62 -6.20 22.08
CA ASP A 375 1.98 -6.51 22.55
C ASP A 375 2.11 -6.26 24.07
N TYR A 376 1.47 -5.21 24.59
CA TYR A 376 1.51 -4.94 26.03
C TYR A 376 0.69 -5.96 26.82
N HIS A 377 -0.42 -6.45 26.28
CA HIS A 377 -1.19 -7.54 26.87
C HIS A 377 -0.33 -8.80 27.05
N PHE A 378 0.33 -9.28 25.99
CA PHE A 378 1.24 -10.42 26.09
C PHE A 378 2.43 -10.17 27.03
N PHE A 379 3.01 -8.95 27.03
CA PHE A 379 4.04 -8.59 28.02
C PHE A 379 3.52 -8.72 29.46
N ARG A 380 2.29 -8.26 29.73
CA ARG A 380 1.68 -8.34 31.06
C ARG A 380 1.38 -9.77 31.48
N GLN A 381 0.88 -10.61 30.57
CA GLN A 381 0.72 -12.05 30.82
C GLN A 381 2.07 -12.70 31.19
N GLU A 382 3.09 -12.53 30.34
CA GLU A 382 4.40 -13.13 30.53
C GLU A 382 5.04 -12.66 31.84
N ILE A 383 5.10 -11.34 32.07
CA ILE A 383 5.79 -10.78 33.23
C ILE A 383 5.07 -11.07 34.55
N THR A 384 3.74 -11.09 34.57
CA THR A 384 2.97 -11.46 35.78
C THR A 384 3.13 -12.95 36.08
N SER A 385 3.20 -13.80 35.05
CA SER A 385 3.46 -15.23 35.23
C SER A 385 4.88 -15.52 35.75
N LYS A 386 5.88 -14.74 35.32
CA LYS A 386 7.28 -14.87 35.76
C LYS A 386 7.55 -14.19 37.10
N TYR A 387 6.84 -13.11 37.43
CA TYR A 387 6.98 -12.36 38.68
C TYR A 387 5.60 -12.06 39.29
N PRO A 388 4.94 -13.01 39.99
CA PRO A 388 3.58 -12.81 40.52
C PRO A 388 3.44 -11.68 41.56
N ALA A 389 4.55 -11.23 42.15
CA ALA A 389 4.59 -10.07 43.06
C ALA A 389 4.67 -8.71 42.32
N TYR A 390 4.86 -8.71 40.99
CA TYR A 390 4.84 -7.51 40.17
C TYR A 390 3.45 -7.27 39.59
N ILE A 391 2.89 -6.08 39.86
CA ILE A 391 1.63 -5.64 39.27
C ILE A 391 1.97 -4.64 38.15
N PRO A 392 1.96 -5.06 36.86
CA PRO A 392 2.23 -4.15 35.77
C PRO A 392 1.10 -3.11 35.61
N PRO A 393 1.41 -1.88 35.12
CA PRO A 393 0.42 -0.85 34.85
C PRO A 393 -0.79 -1.33 34.04
N LYS A 394 -1.91 -0.62 34.14
CA LYS A 394 -3.16 -0.98 33.44
C LYS A 394 -3.01 -0.85 31.92
N GLU A 395 -3.67 -1.73 31.19
CA GLU A 395 -3.76 -1.67 29.73
C GLU A 395 -4.70 -0.55 29.29
N VAL A 396 -4.47 -0.03 28.07
CA VAL A 396 -5.36 0.95 27.41
C VAL A 396 -6.63 0.26 26.89
N ILE A 397 -6.57 -1.04 26.62
CA ILE A 397 -7.68 -1.90 26.21
C ILE A 397 -7.84 -2.99 27.28
N PRO A 398 -9.04 -3.24 27.82
CA PRO A 398 -9.27 -4.37 28.73
C PRO A 398 -9.43 -5.68 27.93
N LEU A 399 -8.31 -6.31 27.57
CA LEU A 399 -8.32 -7.61 26.90
C LEU A 399 -8.53 -8.77 27.89
N GLU A 400 -9.41 -9.71 27.55
CA GLU A 400 -9.57 -10.97 28.30
C GLU A 400 -8.28 -11.83 28.20
N PRO A 401 -7.83 -12.54 29.26
CA PRO A 401 -6.51 -13.18 29.30
C PRO A 401 -6.19 -14.21 28.20
N ASP A 402 -7.20 -14.79 27.55
CA ASP A 402 -7.03 -15.78 26.47
C ASP A 402 -7.16 -15.16 25.06
N ASN A 403 -7.46 -13.85 24.94
CA ASN A 403 -7.59 -13.20 23.63
C ASN A 403 -6.23 -12.95 22.97
N THR A 404 -5.90 -13.79 21.99
CA THR A 404 -4.69 -13.64 21.15
C THR A 404 -4.82 -12.55 20.08
N SER A 405 -6.01 -12.00 19.88
CA SER A 405 -6.38 -11.18 18.72
C SER A 405 -7.27 -9.98 19.07
N LEU A 406 -7.24 -8.95 18.23
CA LEU A 406 -8.12 -7.77 18.29
C LEU A 406 -9.38 -7.90 17.40
N LEU A 407 -9.64 -9.11 16.89
CA LEU A 407 -10.86 -9.48 16.17
C LEU A 407 -11.80 -10.28 17.09
N PRO A 408 -13.06 -10.52 16.69
CA PRO A 408 -13.93 -11.49 17.36
C PRO A 408 -13.37 -12.92 17.23
N PRO A 409 -13.51 -13.78 18.24
CA PRO A 409 -13.27 -15.21 18.10
C PRO A 409 -14.34 -15.85 17.21
N LEU A 410 -14.01 -16.93 16.48
CA LEU A 410 -15.00 -17.69 15.72
C LEU A 410 -15.66 -18.76 16.59
N PRO A 411 -17.01 -18.91 16.62
CA PRO A 411 -17.71 -19.80 17.56
C PRO A 411 -17.22 -21.26 17.60
N ASN A 412 -16.80 -21.80 16.45
CA ASN A 412 -16.36 -23.19 16.30
C ASN A 412 -14.83 -23.38 16.46
N GLN A 413 -14.10 -22.41 17.03
CA GLN A 413 -12.64 -22.48 17.17
C GLN A 413 -12.17 -22.05 18.56
N THR A 414 -11.64 -23.01 19.32
CA THR A 414 -10.85 -22.73 20.52
C THR A 414 -9.52 -22.09 20.10
N ALA A 415 -9.31 -20.81 20.42
CA ALA A 415 -8.03 -20.15 20.19
C ALA A 415 -6.88 -20.92 20.86
N ARG A 416 -5.78 -21.16 20.14
CA ARG A 416 -4.56 -21.70 20.76
C ARG A 416 -3.92 -20.55 21.54
N ASN A 417 -3.62 -20.75 22.83
CA ASN A 417 -3.09 -19.66 23.66
C ASN A 417 -1.64 -19.32 23.25
N HIS A 418 -1.51 -18.37 22.32
CA HIS A 418 -0.26 -17.93 21.68
C HIS A 418 0.70 -17.20 22.64
N GLY A 419 0.27 -16.89 23.88
CA GLY A 419 1.19 -16.46 24.95
C GLY A 419 2.30 -17.47 25.24
N ALA A 420 2.16 -18.72 24.76
CA ALA A 420 3.15 -19.79 24.86
C ALA A 420 4.55 -19.49 24.28
N SER A 421 4.70 -18.50 23.39
CA SER A 421 6.02 -18.09 22.84
C SER A 421 6.69 -16.94 23.60
N GLY A 422 5.93 -16.14 24.35
CA GLY A 422 6.42 -14.91 24.99
C GLY A 422 6.83 -13.80 24.01
N ILE A 423 7.33 -12.69 24.56
CA ILE A 423 7.99 -11.58 23.85
C ILE A 423 9.51 -11.66 24.00
N LEU A 424 10.01 -12.31 25.06
CA LEU A 424 11.44 -12.51 25.27
C LEU A 424 11.95 -13.75 24.48
N PRO A 425 12.89 -13.59 23.51
CA PRO A 425 13.35 -14.71 22.71
C PRO A 425 14.04 -15.80 23.56
N PRO A 426 13.80 -17.10 23.27
CA PRO A 426 14.36 -18.20 24.03
C PRO A 426 15.89 -18.28 23.88
N GLN A 427 16.57 -18.72 24.95
CA GLN A 427 18.01 -18.94 24.93
C GLN A 427 18.40 -20.02 23.89
N PRO A 428 19.52 -19.88 23.16
CA PRO A 428 19.94 -20.88 22.18
C PRO A 428 20.16 -22.28 22.80
N GLY A 429 19.29 -23.23 22.45
CA GLY A 429 19.38 -24.62 22.89
C GLY A 429 18.38 -25.05 23.97
N THR A 430 17.57 -24.15 24.52
CA THR A 430 16.34 -24.55 25.25
C THR A 430 15.22 -24.93 24.29
N GLN A 431 14.34 -25.86 24.69
CA GLN A 431 13.09 -26.13 23.96
C GLN A 431 12.16 -24.92 24.03
N SER A 432 11.30 -24.74 23.03
CA SER A 432 10.39 -23.59 22.98
C SER A 432 9.40 -23.66 24.14
N GLY A 433 9.30 -22.56 24.89
CA GLY A 433 8.62 -22.51 26.17
C GLY A 433 8.67 -21.13 26.80
N GLY A 434 7.91 -20.19 26.25
CA GLY A 434 7.53 -18.95 26.93
C GLY A 434 6.29 -19.12 27.82
N ALA A 435 5.57 -20.23 27.66
CA ALA A 435 4.30 -20.53 28.32
C ALA A 435 4.39 -20.51 29.86
N SER A 436 3.47 -19.77 30.47
CA SER A 436 3.18 -19.89 31.90
C SER A 436 2.77 -21.32 32.26
N ILE A 437 3.28 -21.81 33.40
CA ILE A 437 2.83 -23.06 34.02
C ILE A 437 1.31 -23.13 34.30
N LEU A 438 0.60 -21.99 34.30
CA LEU A 438 -0.85 -21.94 34.44
C LEU A 438 -1.60 -22.45 33.19
N HIS A 439 -0.98 -22.39 32.01
CA HIS A 439 -1.63 -22.68 30.72
C HIS A 439 -1.05 -23.91 30.00
N GLN A 440 -0.08 -24.62 30.60
CA GLN A 440 0.39 -25.92 30.14
C GLN A 440 0.49 -26.91 31.29
N PRO A 441 -0.02 -28.14 31.16
CA PRO A 441 0.08 -29.17 32.19
C PRO A 441 1.52 -29.70 32.31
N VAL A 442 2.36 -28.99 33.06
CA VAL A 442 3.69 -29.45 33.44
C VAL A 442 3.53 -30.66 34.37
N HIS A 443 4.02 -31.83 33.96
CA HIS A 443 4.10 -33.00 34.83
C HIS A 443 5.02 -32.70 36.02
N ILE A 444 4.43 -32.34 37.16
CA ILE A 444 5.12 -32.23 38.44
C ILE A 444 5.59 -33.64 38.82
N ALA A 445 6.88 -33.91 38.65
CA ALA A 445 7.49 -35.13 39.16
C ALA A 445 7.24 -35.21 40.68
N THR A 446 6.70 -36.33 41.14
CA THR A 446 6.23 -36.52 42.52
C THR A 446 7.29 -36.10 43.55
N PRO A 447 6.92 -35.36 44.62
CA PRO A 447 7.87 -34.65 45.50
C PRO A 447 8.66 -35.55 46.47
N ALA A 448 8.81 -36.83 46.15
CA ALA A 448 9.65 -37.78 46.87
C ALA A 448 11.02 -37.89 46.18
N PRO A 449 12.09 -37.29 46.72
CA PRO A 449 13.42 -37.41 46.13
C PRO A 449 13.96 -38.83 46.36
N SER A 450 13.80 -39.71 45.36
CA SER A 450 14.59 -40.94 45.29
C SER A 450 16.08 -40.57 45.35
N PRO A 451 16.89 -41.17 46.25
CA PRO A 451 18.27 -40.74 46.45
C PRO A 451 19.08 -40.89 45.16
N PRO A 452 19.97 -39.93 44.84
CA PRO A 452 20.77 -39.99 43.61
C PRO A 452 21.62 -41.27 43.61
N PRO A 453 21.66 -42.03 42.50
CA PRO A 453 22.46 -43.25 42.43
C PRO A 453 23.94 -42.90 42.62
N SER A 454 24.62 -43.64 43.51
CA SER A 454 26.03 -43.43 43.84
C SER A 454 26.90 -43.37 42.57
N PRO A 455 27.86 -42.43 42.48
CA PRO A 455 28.64 -42.24 41.26
C PRO A 455 29.42 -43.50 40.90
N GLY A 456 29.09 -44.08 39.75
CA GLY A 456 29.74 -45.31 39.26
C GLY A 456 31.24 -45.10 39.03
N VAL A 457 32.05 -46.03 39.53
CA VAL A 457 33.52 -46.01 39.39
C VAL A 457 33.91 -46.42 37.96
N GLY A 458 33.74 -45.47 37.03
CA GLY A 458 33.98 -45.68 35.60
C GLY A 458 34.02 -44.36 34.84
N GLY A 459 35.22 -43.83 34.61
CA GLY A 459 35.42 -42.51 34.00
C GLY A 459 35.04 -42.44 32.52
N LYS A 460 33.76 -42.19 32.22
CA LYS A 460 33.31 -41.53 30.99
C LYS A 460 32.47 -40.32 31.36
N GLY A 461 32.79 -39.18 30.76
CA GLY A 461 32.25 -37.89 31.19
C GLY A 461 30.73 -37.84 31.12
N VAL A 462 30.09 -37.73 32.29
CA VAL A 462 28.68 -37.34 32.39
C VAL A 462 28.54 -35.99 31.67
N LYS A 463 27.79 -35.97 30.56
CA LYS A 463 27.35 -34.69 29.98
C LYS A 463 26.68 -33.92 31.11
N LYS A 464 27.11 -32.68 31.37
CA LYS A 464 26.42 -31.79 32.31
C LYS A 464 24.94 -31.73 31.91
N GLN A 465 24.07 -32.44 32.62
CA GLN A 465 22.65 -32.14 32.58
C GLN A 465 22.54 -30.74 33.16
N ASN A 466 21.93 -29.82 32.41
CA ASN A 466 21.87 -28.43 32.82
C ASN A 466 21.07 -28.34 34.11
N TYR A 467 21.70 -27.83 35.17
CA TYR A 467 21.00 -27.20 36.29
C TYR A 467 20.42 -25.85 35.82
N GLN A 468 19.66 -25.87 34.73
CA GLN A 468 18.84 -24.75 34.30
C GLN A 468 17.54 -24.80 35.10
N THR A 469 17.28 -23.73 35.85
CA THR A 469 15.94 -23.44 36.35
C THR A 469 14.98 -23.44 35.16
N ASN A 470 13.88 -24.21 35.27
CA ASN A 470 12.84 -24.23 34.25
C ASN A 470 12.21 -22.82 34.17
N GLN A 471 12.36 -22.16 33.01
CA GLN A 471 11.98 -20.76 32.79
C GLN A 471 10.46 -20.52 32.77
N ASN A 472 9.66 -21.60 32.74
CA ASN A 472 8.20 -21.59 32.78
C ASN A 472 7.66 -21.54 34.22
N PHE A 473 8.49 -21.82 35.24
CA PHE A 473 8.11 -21.65 36.63
C PHE A 473 8.19 -20.15 37.02
N PRO A 474 7.19 -19.63 37.75
CA PRO A 474 7.28 -18.31 38.35
C PRO A 474 8.54 -18.18 39.21
N PHE A 475 9.22 -17.04 39.16
CA PHE A 475 10.20 -16.67 40.17
C PHE A 475 9.44 -16.38 41.46
N MET A 476 9.29 -17.42 42.27
CA MET A 476 8.75 -17.37 43.62
C MET A 476 9.74 -16.68 44.57
N TYR A 477 9.97 -15.39 44.35
CA TYR A 477 10.37 -14.49 45.42
C TYR A 477 9.34 -14.65 46.54
N PRO A 478 9.75 -14.90 47.80
CA PRO A 478 8.83 -14.78 48.91
C PRO A 478 8.19 -13.38 48.91
N PRO A 479 7.00 -13.19 49.50
CA PRO A 479 6.52 -11.86 49.84
C PRO A 479 7.44 -11.29 50.93
N LEU A 480 8.55 -10.68 50.51
CA LEU A 480 9.61 -10.13 51.37
C LEU A 480 9.19 -8.79 52.00
N ASP A 481 8.02 -8.81 52.62
CA ASP A 481 7.48 -7.69 53.39
C ASP A 481 8.23 -7.48 54.72
N ALA A 482 7.73 -6.54 55.53
CA ALA A 482 8.27 -6.27 56.85
C ALA A 482 8.32 -7.52 57.76
N THR A 483 7.41 -8.49 57.59
CA THR A 483 7.34 -9.72 58.40
C THR A 483 8.40 -10.74 57.99
N SER A 484 8.77 -10.80 56.71
CA SER A 484 9.83 -11.70 56.20
C SER A 484 11.21 -11.42 56.83
N ASN A 485 11.46 -10.20 57.32
CA ASN A 485 12.62 -9.88 58.19
C ASN A 485 12.66 -10.68 59.52
N SER A 486 11.63 -11.49 59.82
CA SER A 486 11.57 -12.36 61.01
C SER A 486 11.40 -13.86 60.68
N ALA A 487 11.29 -14.24 59.41
CA ALA A 487 11.04 -15.61 58.96
C ALA A 487 12.28 -16.53 59.04
N GLY A 488 13.48 -15.97 59.23
CA GLY A 488 14.72 -16.72 59.43
C GLY A 488 14.82 -17.33 60.83
N GLY A 489 14.97 -18.66 60.91
CA GLY A 489 15.27 -19.35 62.17
C GLY A 489 16.56 -18.83 62.82
N LYS A 490 16.55 -18.62 64.15
CA LYS A 490 17.61 -17.96 64.94
C LYS A 490 18.90 -18.79 65.10
N GLY A 491 19.52 -19.20 63.99
CA GLY A 491 20.85 -19.81 63.93
C GLY A 491 21.95 -18.78 63.62
N ASN A 492 23.15 -19.28 63.28
CA ASN A 492 24.34 -18.47 63.02
C ASN A 492 24.20 -17.42 61.90
N ALA A 493 23.16 -17.52 61.05
CA ALA A 493 22.83 -16.53 60.04
C ALA A 493 22.53 -15.13 60.63
N ALA A 494 22.04 -15.04 61.88
CA ALA A 494 21.72 -13.76 62.52
C ALA A 494 22.91 -12.77 62.60
N LEU A 495 24.15 -13.29 62.68
CA LEU A 495 25.35 -12.46 62.65
C LEU A 495 25.64 -11.92 61.24
N GLN A 496 25.34 -12.71 60.19
CA GLN A 496 25.43 -12.25 58.80
C GLN A 496 24.34 -11.25 58.46
N ASP A 497 23.11 -11.45 58.93
CA ASP A 497 21.99 -10.50 58.77
C ASP A 497 22.37 -9.11 59.31
N THR A 498 22.96 -9.08 60.51
CA THR A 498 23.46 -7.86 61.17
C THR A 498 24.63 -7.20 60.41
N LEU A 499 25.40 -7.98 59.63
CA LEU A 499 26.54 -7.50 58.82
C LEU A 499 26.17 -7.09 57.38
N VAL A 500 25.10 -7.67 56.82
CA VAL A 500 24.64 -7.40 55.44
C VAL A 500 23.63 -6.25 55.40
N GLY A 501 22.89 -6.01 56.49
CA GLY A 501 22.25 -4.73 56.80
C GLY A 501 21.06 -4.30 55.93
N ARG A 502 20.76 -5.01 54.84
CA ARG A 502 19.50 -4.83 54.08
C ARG A 502 18.33 -5.36 54.90
N LYS A 503 17.41 -4.47 55.26
CA LYS A 503 16.03 -4.86 55.58
C LYS A 503 15.25 -5.03 54.29
N TRP A 504 14.31 -5.96 54.27
CA TRP A 504 13.36 -6.12 53.18
C TRP A 504 12.24 -5.07 53.31
N GLU A 505 12.09 -4.23 52.27
CA GLU A 505 11.09 -3.16 52.19
C GLU A 505 10.36 -3.25 50.84
N GLY A 506 9.16 -3.83 50.84
CA GLY A 506 8.32 -4.00 49.66
C GLY A 506 8.57 -5.31 48.89
N SER A 507 7.97 -5.44 47.71
CA SER A 507 8.22 -6.58 46.81
C SER A 507 9.57 -6.40 46.10
N ASP A 508 10.53 -7.29 46.33
CA ASP A 508 11.90 -7.27 45.77
C ASP A 508 11.94 -7.67 44.28
N VAL A 509 11.08 -7.04 43.47
CA VAL A 509 11.04 -7.15 42.02
C VAL A 509 12.27 -6.43 41.45
N PRO A 510 13.08 -7.07 40.57
CA PRO A 510 14.30 -6.43 40.06
C PRO A 510 13.99 -5.10 39.35
N ALA A 511 14.82 -4.08 39.60
CA ALA A 511 14.63 -2.73 39.04
C ALA A 511 14.49 -2.73 37.50
N SER A 512 15.16 -3.63 36.80
CA SER A 512 15.03 -3.80 35.34
C SER A 512 13.65 -4.29 34.88
N ILE A 513 12.89 -4.98 35.73
CA ILE A 513 11.51 -5.41 35.45
C ILE A 513 10.54 -4.24 35.66
N LEU A 514 10.78 -3.44 36.70
CA LEU A 514 10.03 -2.20 36.95
C LEU A 514 10.23 -1.20 35.79
N GLU A 515 11.49 -0.98 35.42
CA GLU A 515 11.90 -0.14 34.27
C GLU A 515 11.31 -0.68 32.95
N ALA A 516 11.40 -1.99 32.70
CA ALA A 516 10.83 -2.59 31.49
C ALA A 516 9.31 -2.36 31.41
N GLY A 517 8.57 -2.57 32.50
CA GLY A 517 7.12 -2.35 32.51
C GLY A 517 6.72 -0.88 32.37
N GLU A 518 7.45 0.05 32.98
CA GLU A 518 7.25 1.50 32.84
C GLU A 518 7.58 1.99 31.41
N LEU A 519 8.67 1.48 30.82
CA LEU A 519 9.10 1.79 29.46
C LEU A 519 8.12 1.21 28.43
N PHE A 520 7.65 -0.02 28.62
CA PHE A 520 6.69 -0.66 27.72
C PHE A 520 5.35 0.07 27.78
N SER A 521 4.81 0.32 28.98
CA SER A 521 3.51 1.01 29.15
C SER A 521 3.52 2.42 28.53
N ARG A 522 4.60 3.19 28.72
CA ARG A 522 4.75 4.53 28.10
C ARG A 522 4.91 4.50 26.59
N ARG A 523 5.27 3.37 25.99
CA ARG A 523 5.47 3.21 24.54
C ARG A 523 4.34 2.44 23.84
N VAL A 524 3.23 2.16 24.54
CA VAL A 524 2.00 1.63 23.94
C VAL A 524 1.36 2.71 23.08
N ARG A 525 1.31 2.48 21.77
CA ARG A 525 0.68 3.37 20.80
C ARG A 525 -0.72 2.86 20.45
N MET A 526 -1.74 3.42 21.09
CA MET A 526 -3.09 3.38 20.51
C MET A 526 -3.07 4.15 19.19
N THR A 527 -3.73 3.65 18.15
CA THR A 527 -3.98 4.45 16.93
C THR A 527 -5.48 4.51 16.69
N ARG A 528 -5.97 5.57 16.04
CA ARG A 528 -7.40 5.77 15.77
C ARG A 528 -8.06 4.54 15.12
N ALA A 529 -7.41 4.00 14.09
CA ALA A 529 -7.86 2.80 13.40
C ALA A 529 -7.84 1.51 14.26
N LEU A 530 -7.13 1.51 15.39
CA LEU A 530 -7.11 0.40 16.35
C LEU A 530 -8.19 0.56 17.42
N ARG A 531 -8.41 1.79 17.91
CA ARG A 531 -9.54 2.14 18.78
C ARG A 531 -10.87 1.81 18.10
N GLN A 532 -11.04 2.28 16.86
CA GLN A 532 -12.20 1.98 16.01
C GLN A 532 -12.45 0.47 15.85
N LEU A 533 -11.41 -0.31 15.56
CA LEU A 533 -11.53 -1.77 15.41
C LEU A 533 -11.99 -2.43 16.71
N TRP A 534 -11.44 -1.98 17.85
CA TRP A 534 -11.81 -2.46 19.17
C TRP A 534 -13.26 -2.09 19.54
N GLU A 535 -13.66 -0.84 19.36
CA GLU A 535 -15.02 -0.37 19.67
C GLU A 535 -16.08 -1.16 18.90
N ASP A 536 -15.87 -1.46 17.62
CA ASP A 536 -16.81 -2.24 16.83
C ASP A 536 -16.70 -3.75 17.10
N ARG A 537 -15.53 -4.29 17.45
CA ARG A 537 -15.38 -5.66 17.96
C ARG A 537 -16.23 -5.87 19.22
N GLU A 538 -16.19 -4.93 20.15
CA GLU A 538 -16.96 -5.03 21.40
C GLU A 538 -18.46 -4.92 21.20
N LYS A 539 -18.92 -4.09 20.24
CA LYS A 539 -20.35 -4.05 19.83
C LYS A 539 -20.76 -5.34 19.12
N PHE A 540 -19.93 -5.87 18.23
CA PHE A 540 -20.16 -7.14 17.53
C PHE A 540 -20.29 -8.32 18.51
N ILE A 541 -19.39 -8.42 19.50
CA ILE A 541 -19.46 -9.47 20.53
C ILE A 541 -20.70 -9.31 21.43
N LYS A 542 -21.15 -8.08 21.73
CA LYS A 542 -22.42 -7.86 22.44
C LYS A 542 -23.63 -8.25 21.61
N PHE A 543 -23.61 -7.97 20.31
CA PHE A 543 -24.64 -8.36 19.36
C PHE A 543 -24.74 -9.89 19.25
N GLU A 544 -23.62 -10.61 19.01
CA GLU A 544 -23.59 -12.08 18.97
C GLU A 544 -24.04 -12.75 20.29
N ARG A 545 -23.85 -12.07 21.43
CA ARG A 545 -24.28 -12.53 22.76
C ARG A 545 -25.72 -12.13 23.12
N GLY A 546 -26.43 -11.40 22.28
CA GLY A 546 -27.78 -10.86 22.60
C GLY A 546 -27.78 -9.86 23.76
N TRP A 547 -26.67 -9.18 24.02
CA TRP A 547 -26.50 -8.23 25.13
C TRP A 547 -26.88 -6.80 24.78
N GLU A 548 -27.10 -6.51 23.50
CA GLU A 548 -27.84 -5.34 23.08
C GLU A 548 -29.30 -5.76 22.94
N ALA A 549 -30.21 -5.02 23.59
CA ALA A 549 -31.63 -5.18 23.33
C ALA A 549 -31.86 -4.97 21.82
N PRO A 550 -32.76 -5.74 21.19
CA PRO A 550 -33.32 -5.37 19.89
C PRO A 550 -33.79 -3.92 19.94
N ASP A 551 -33.66 -3.20 18.82
CA ASP A 551 -34.22 -1.86 18.70
C ASP A 551 -35.72 -1.89 19.05
N ASN A 552 -36.27 -0.75 19.51
CA ASN A 552 -37.61 -0.67 20.13
C ASN A 552 -38.77 -1.18 19.23
N ASP A 553 -38.51 -1.49 17.95
CA ASP A 553 -39.34 -2.23 17.00
C ASP A 553 -40.15 -3.38 17.62
N ILE A 554 -39.62 -4.17 18.57
CA ILE A 554 -40.39 -5.25 19.23
C ILE A 554 -41.66 -4.72 19.92
N LEU A 555 -41.60 -3.53 20.54
CA LEU A 555 -42.76 -2.87 21.16
C LEU A 555 -43.74 -2.30 20.12
N ASP A 556 -43.35 -2.24 18.84
CA ASP A 556 -44.19 -1.86 17.69
C ASP A 556 -44.72 -3.08 16.89
N GLU A 557 -44.16 -4.29 17.05
CA GLU A 557 -44.70 -5.54 16.47
C GLU A 557 -45.68 -6.30 17.39
N LEU A 558 -45.60 -6.16 18.72
CA LEU A 558 -46.61 -6.72 19.63
C LEU A 558 -47.96 -5.98 19.52
N ASP A 559 -49.06 -6.72 19.35
CA ASP A 559 -50.43 -6.16 19.44
C ASP A 559 -50.82 -5.88 20.90
N LEU A 560 -50.34 -4.75 21.40
CA LEU A 560 -50.65 -4.23 22.73
C LEU A 560 -52.04 -3.59 22.82
N SER A 561 -52.97 -3.80 21.86
CA SER A 561 -54.31 -3.19 21.90
C SER A 561 -55.22 -3.73 23.00
N SER A 562 -54.92 -4.94 23.50
CA SER A 562 -55.65 -5.64 24.57
C SER A 562 -55.37 -5.11 25.98
N LEU A 563 -54.18 -4.54 26.21
CA LEU A 563 -53.70 -4.10 27.51
C LEU A 563 -54.15 -2.66 27.84
N THR A 564 -54.56 -2.42 29.08
CA THR A 564 -54.90 -1.09 29.58
C THR A 564 -53.65 -0.21 29.79
N LEU A 565 -53.87 1.06 30.11
CA LEU A 565 -52.78 2.03 30.29
C LEU A 565 -52.02 1.80 31.61
N GLU A 566 -52.72 1.35 32.66
CA GLU A 566 -52.15 1.04 33.97
C GLU A 566 -51.31 -0.25 33.90
N GLU A 567 -51.79 -1.30 33.23
CA GLU A 567 -51.02 -2.54 32.99
C GLU A 567 -49.73 -2.30 32.17
N LYS A 568 -49.73 -1.31 31.26
CA LYS A 568 -48.54 -0.90 30.51
C LYS A 568 -47.52 -0.13 31.35
N GLU A 569 -47.97 0.57 32.39
CA GLU A 569 -47.06 1.20 33.36
C GLU A 569 -46.49 0.16 34.34
N GLU A 570 -47.28 -0.79 34.83
CA GLU A 570 -46.80 -1.87 35.71
C GLU A 570 -45.81 -2.83 35.02
N LEU A 571 -46.04 -3.16 33.75
CA LEU A 571 -45.15 -4.02 32.94
C LEU A 571 -43.94 -3.27 32.36
N GLY A 572 -43.82 -1.94 32.56
CA GLY A 572 -42.75 -1.13 31.98
C GLY A 572 -42.81 -0.95 30.46
N LEU A 573 -43.93 -1.29 29.82
CA LEU A 573 -44.18 -1.21 28.37
C LEU A 573 -44.58 0.21 27.90
N SER A 574 -44.46 1.21 28.79
CA SER A 574 -44.81 2.61 28.53
C SER A 574 -43.86 3.26 27.53
N ARG A 575 -44.34 3.39 26.29
CA ARG A 575 -43.61 4.03 25.19
C ARG A 575 -43.19 5.47 25.58
N PRO A 576 -41.92 5.87 25.40
CA PRO A 576 -41.52 7.27 25.53
C PRO A 576 -42.29 8.12 24.51
N LYS A 577 -42.46 9.42 24.79
CA LYS A 577 -43.19 10.32 23.90
C LYS A 577 -42.51 10.40 22.52
N PRO A 578 -43.21 10.77 21.44
CA PRO A 578 -42.59 11.00 20.14
C PRO A 578 -41.47 12.06 20.15
N GLU A 579 -41.48 12.97 21.14
CA GLU A 579 -40.43 13.96 21.40
C GLU A 579 -39.20 13.36 22.12
N ASP A 580 -39.38 12.27 22.87
CA ASP A 580 -38.34 11.52 23.59
C ASP A 580 -37.81 10.31 22.79
N LYS A 581 -38.34 10.06 21.57
CA LYS A 581 -37.79 9.03 20.68
C LYS A 581 -36.36 9.42 20.28
N PRO A 582 -35.32 8.59 20.55
CA PRO A 582 -34.04 8.78 19.88
C PRO A 582 -34.28 8.65 18.38
N GLN A 583 -33.89 9.67 17.62
CA GLN A 583 -33.83 9.57 16.16
C GLN A 583 -32.92 8.39 15.79
N PRO A 584 -33.23 7.61 14.72
CA PRO A 584 -32.34 6.54 14.27
C PRO A 584 -30.97 7.15 14.01
N ALA A 585 -29.97 6.74 14.81
CA ALA A 585 -28.79 7.56 15.04
C ALA A 585 -28.03 7.79 13.73
N GLU A 586 -28.11 9.02 13.19
CA GLU A 586 -27.36 9.44 12.01
C GLU A 586 -25.90 9.04 12.20
N ALA A 587 -25.33 8.34 11.21
CA ALA A 587 -24.11 7.54 11.37
C ALA A 587 -22.90 8.39 11.77
N THR A 588 -22.74 8.65 13.07
CA THR A 588 -21.96 9.78 13.59
C THR A 588 -20.52 9.74 13.11
N VAL A 589 -20.06 10.85 12.54
CA VAL A 589 -18.69 10.99 12.05
C VAL A 589 -17.74 11.05 13.26
N ASP A 590 -16.79 10.12 13.29
CA ASP A 590 -15.73 10.13 14.27
C ASP A 590 -14.76 11.28 13.94
N TYR A 591 -14.71 12.28 14.82
CA TYR A 591 -13.81 13.43 14.73
C TYR A 591 -12.51 13.24 15.55
N GLY A 592 -12.30 12.06 16.14
CA GLY A 592 -11.21 11.81 17.10
C GLY A 592 -11.48 12.42 18.49
N PRO A 593 -10.52 12.37 19.41
CA PRO A 593 -10.73 12.71 20.83
C PRO A 593 -10.92 14.21 21.12
N HIS A 594 -10.75 15.08 20.12
CA HIS A 594 -10.71 16.54 20.29
C HIS A 594 -11.51 17.30 19.21
N PRO A 595 -12.84 17.06 19.07
CA PRO A 595 -13.68 17.68 18.03
C PRO A 595 -13.68 19.22 18.06
N GLU A 596 -13.44 19.81 19.24
CA GLU A 596 -13.29 21.26 19.46
C GLU A 596 -12.04 21.86 18.78
N LYS A 597 -10.98 21.05 18.59
CA LYS A 597 -9.69 21.50 18.02
C LYS A 597 -9.62 21.33 16.49
N LEU A 598 -10.62 20.70 15.85
CA LEU A 598 -10.62 20.46 14.41
C LEU A 598 -11.01 21.73 13.64
N SER A 599 -10.27 22.00 12.55
CA SER A 599 -10.66 23.01 11.58
C SER A 599 -11.92 22.57 10.83
N GLU A 600 -12.78 23.53 10.52
CA GLU A 600 -14.05 23.31 9.81
C GLU A 600 -13.85 22.60 8.46
N ARG A 601 -12.77 22.93 7.74
CA ARG A 601 -12.40 22.27 6.47
C ARG A 601 -12.00 20.80 6.65
N VAL A 602 -11.51 20.38 7.82
CA VAL A 602 -11.24 18.96 8.13
C VAL A 602 -12.53 18.22 8.48
N LYS A 603 -13.49 18.85 9.17
CA LYS A 603 -14.82 18.28 9.43
C LYS A 603 -15.54 17.97 8.12
N GLN A 604 -15.73 19.00 7.28
CA GLN A 604 -16.34 18.90 5.94
C GLN A 604 -15.76 17.76 5.07
N ARG A 605 -14.43 17.53 5.14
CA ARG A 605 -13.75 16.43 4.43
C ARG A 605 -14.10 15.06 5.00
N LEU A 606 -14.14 14.91 6.33
CA LEU A 606 -14.57 13.67 6.98
C LEU A 606 -16.05 13.37 6.69
N ASP A 607 -16.90 14.40 6.69
CA ASP A 607 -18.33 14.29 6.41
C ASP A 607 -18.59 13.93 4.94
N ALA A 608 -17.81 14.49 4.01
CA ALA A 608 -17.84 14.10 2.60
C ALA A 608 -17.40 12.64 2.40
N VAL A 609 -16.39 12.15 3.13
CA VAL A 609 -15.95 10.74 3.09
C VAL A 609 -16.97 9.81 3.75
N GLU A 610 -17.72 10.27 4.77
CA GLU A 610 -18.84 9.52 5.36
C GLU A 610 -19.99 9.37 4.36
N ARG A 611 -20.49 10.49 3.82
CA ARG A 611 -21.58 10.52 2.81
C ARG A 611 -21.23 9.72 1.57
N PHE A 612 -20.02 9.91 1.04
CA PHE A 612 -19.52 9.13 -0.10
C PHE A 612 -19.53 7.62 0.18
N TYR A 613 -19.04 7.18 1.34
CA TYR A 613 -19.02 5.76 1.65
C TYR A 613 -20.46 5.23 1.79
N ALA A 614 -21.32 5.93 2.51
CA ALA A 614 -22.73 5.56 2.65
C ALA A 614 -23.44 5.42 1.29
N GLY A 615 -23.23 6.36 0.37
CA GLY A 615 -23.79 6.30 -0.99
C GLY A 615 -23.19 5.19 -1.86
N SER A 616 -21.88 4.94 -1.77
CA SER A 616 -21.17 4.06 -2.71
C SER A 616 -21.13 2.58 -2.33
N ILE A 617 -21.44 2.17 -1.09
CA ILE A 617 -21.45 0.76 -0.63
C ILE A 617 -22.07 -0.23 -1.65
N PRO A 618 -23.28 0.01 -2.23
CA PRO A 618 -23.93 -0.99 -3.09
C PRO A 618 -23.17 -1.28 -4.39
N GLN A 619 -22.38 -0.30 -4.84
CA GLN A 619 -21.73 -0.30 -6.15
C GLN A 619 -20.20 -0.33 -6.09
N LEU A 620 -19.60 -0.23 -4.90
CA LEU A 620 -18.15 -0.18 -4.71
C LEU A 620 -17.43 -1.39 -5.33
N GLN A 621 -18.08 -2.56 -5.39
CA GLN A 621 -17.56 -3.73 -6.11
C GLN A 621 -17.51 -3.53 -7.64
N SER A 622 -18.56 -2.96 -8.24
CA SER A 622 -18.58 -2.62 -9.68
C SER A 622 -17.51 -1.60 -10.01
N VAL A 623 -17.34 -0.58 -9.16
CA VAL A 623 -16.29 0.44 -9.27
C VAL A 623 -14.90 -0.20 -9.22
N CYS A 624 -14.64 -1.08 -8.25
CA CYS A 624 -13.39 -1.83 -8.16
C CYS A 624 -13.14 -2.66 -9.44
N MET A 625 -14.17 -3.31 -9.98
CA MET A 625 -14.06 -4.09 -11.23
C MET A 625 -13.77 -3.21 -12.44
N CYS A 626 -14.33 -2.01 -12.56
CA CYS A 626 -14.01 -1.09 -13.67
C CYS A 626 -12.59 -0.55 -13.59
N LEU A 627 -12.14 -0.14 -12.41
CA LEU A 627 -10.75 0.28 -12.16
C LEU A 627 -9.77 -0.87 -12.49
N ILE A 628 -10.11 -2.11 -12.12
CA ILE A 628 -9.30 -3.30 -12.41
C ILE A 628 -9.35 -3.70 -13.89
N LYS A 629 -10.48 -3.51 -14.60
CA LYS A 629 -10.56 -3.66 -16.08
C LYS A 629 -9.51 -2.79 -16.78
N GLY A 630 -9.30 -1.55 -16.33
CA GLY A 630 -8.27 -0.65 -16.88
C GLY A 630 -6.84 -1.19 -16.72
N ILE A 631 -6.50 -1.75 -15.56
CA ILE A 631 -5.20 -2.40 -15.33
C ILE A 631 -5.06 -3.66 -16.18
N LEU A 632 -6.15 -4.44 -16.31
CA LEU A 632 -6.19 -5.67 -17.10
C LEU A 632 -5.99 -5.40 -18.60
N ALA A 633 -6.56 -4.32 -19.15
CA ALA A 633 -6.37 -3.94 -20.55
C ALA A 633 -4.88 -3.68 -20.87
N HIS A 634 -4.16 -2.98 -19.99
CA HIS A 634 -2.71 -2.77 -20.12
C HIS A 634 -1.91 -4.07 -20.02
N TYR A 635 -2.27 -4.95 -19.10
CA TYR A 635 -1.65 -6.28 -18.98
C TYR A 635 -1.86 -7.16 -20.22
N THR A 636 -3.06 -7.15 -20.82
CA THR A 636 -3.39 -7.93 -22.03
C THR A 636 -2.55 -7.47 -23.23
N VAL A 637 -2.35 -6.17 -23.41
CA VAL A 637 -1.47 -5.64 -24.48
C VAL A 637 -0.03 -6.12 -24.28
N LEU A 638 0.52 -6.00 -23.07
CA LEU A 638 1.87 -6.49 -22.75
C LEU A 638 2.04 -8.01 -22.97
N LEU A 639 0.98 -8.81 -22.83
CA LEU A 639 1.01 -10.24 -23.13
C LEU A 639 0.99 -10.50 -24.65
N SER A 640 0.19 -9.74 -25.42
CA SER A 640 0.13 -9.85 -26.89
C SER A 640 1.42 -9.43 -27.60
N GLN A 641 2.23 -8.58 -26.96
CA GLN A 641 3.51 -8.08 -27.50
C GLN A 641 4.70 -9.02 -27.23
N GLN A 642 4.50 -10.17 -26.57
CA GLN A 642 5.58 -11.14 -26.38
C GLN A 642 5.87 -11.94 -27.67
N PRO A 643 7.15 -12.12 -28.06
CA PRO A 643 7.48 -12.94 -29.21
C PRO A 643 7.03 -14.40 -28.97
N PRO A 644 6.46 -15.09 -29.97
CA PRO A 644 5.98 -16.46 -29.80
C PRO A 644 7.14 -17.39 -29.42
N ALA A 645 6.92 -18.23 -28.41
CA ALA A 645 7.93 -19.18 -27.96
C ALA A 645 8.31 -20.15 -29.10
N PRO A 646 9.61 -20.47 -29.28
CA PRO A 646 10.03 -21.40 -30.33
C PRO A 646 9.39 -22.79 -30.11
N PRO A 647 8.93 -23.46 -31.18
CA PRO A 647 8.18 -24.70 -31.06
C PRO A 647 9.01 -25.82 -30.38
N PHE A 648 8.35 -26.52 -29.47
CA PHE A 648 8.97 -27.52 -28.60
C PHE A 648 9.39 -28.76 -29.40
N GLY A 649 10.68 -28.86 -29.76
CA GLY A 649 11.22 -29.99 -30.55
C GLY A 649 12.54 -29.72 -31.29
N ALA A 650 12.95 -28.46 -31.44
CA ALA A 650 14.20 -28.10 -32.11
C ALA A 650 15.47 -28.42 -31.27
N MET A 651 15.89 -29.70 -31.29
CA MET A 651 17.16 -30.14 -30.69
C MET A 651 18.36 -29.51 -31.42
N PRO A 652 19.35 -28.91 -30.71
CA PRO A 652 20.59 -28.44 -31.34
C PRO A 652 21.43 -29.61 -31.85
N GLY A 653 21.47 -29.79 -33.17
CA GLY A 653 22.28 -30.84 -33.81
C GLY A 653 23.78 -30.61 -33.65
N ALA A 654 24.49 -31.58 -33.09
CA ALA A 654 25.96 -31.56 -33.04
C ALA A 654 26.56 -31.79 -34.45
N ASN A 655 27.72 -31.16 -34.71
CA ASN A 655 28.48 -31.18 -35.97
C ASN A 655 27.80 -30.56 -37.21
N GLY A 656 28.03 -29.25 -37.39
CA GLY A 656 27.76 -28.52 -38.63
C GLY A 656 28.83 -27.47 -38.94
N ARG A 657 30.08 -27.88 -39.21
CA ARG A 657 31.15 -26.97 -39.65
C ARG A 657 30.94 -26.56 -41.12
N VAL A 658 30.58 -25.30 -41.36
CA VAL A 658 30.79 -24.61 -42.65
C VAL A 658 31.46 -23.26 -42.36
N ASN A 659 32.31 -22.81 -43.28
CA ASN A 659 33.23 -21.68 -43.05
C ASN A 659 32.50 -20.34 -42.90
N GLY A 660 33.07 -19.45 -42.06
CA GLY A 660 32.61 -18.08 -41.96
C GLY A 660 32.97 -17.24 -43.19
N ALA A 661 32.03 -16.41 -43.63
CA ALA A 661 32.30 -15.21 -44.42
C ALA A 661 31.98 -13.99 -43.54
N SER A 662 32.81 -12.96 -43.59
CA SER A 662 32.62 -11.77 -42.76
C SER A 662 31.45 -10.93 -43.27
N ALA A 663 30.36 -10.88 -42.50
CA ALA A 663 29.18 -10.08 -42.78
C ALA A 663 29.10 -8.90 -41.79
N ASN A 664 30.07 -7.99 -41.87
CA ASN A 664 30.13 -6.78 -41.04
C ASN A 664 29.00 -5.82 -41.42
N SER A 665 27.81 -6.06 -40.85
CA SER A 665 26.56 -5.35 -41.11
C SER A 665 26.05 -4.71 -39.83
N SER A 666 26.75 -3.66 -39.40
CA SER A 666 26.29 -2.71 -38.40
C SER A 666 25.15 -1.86 -38.97
N GLY A 667 23.99 -2.48 -39.15
CA GLY A 667 22.73 -1.77 -39.39
C GLY A 667 22.04 -1.49 -38.06
N ASN A 668 21.43 -0.32 -37.92
CA ASN A 668 20.44 -0.11 -36.86
C ASN A 668 19.36 -1.19 -37.02
N MET A 669 19.08 -1.94 -35.94
CA MET A 669 17.68 -2.29 -35.69
C MET A 669 17.03 -1.07 -35.06
N ASP A 670 16.61 -0.16 -35.92
CA ASP A 670 15.58 0.81 -35.55
C ASP A 670 14.40 -0.02 -35.04
N SER A 671 13.97 0.26 -33.81
CA SER A 671 12.72 -0.31 -33.32
C SER A 671 11.62 0.20 -34.25
N PRO A 672 10.71 -0.67 -34.75
CA PRO A 672 9.67 -0.22 -35.66
C PRO A 672 8.92 0.93 -35.00
N GLU A 673 8.91 2.11 -35.65
CA GLU A 673 8.23 3.27 -35.09
C GLU A 673 6.75 2.92 -34.93
N LEU A 674 6.28 2.98 -33.68
CA LEU A 674 4.87 2.75 -33.36
C LEU A 674 4.04 3.72 -34.19
N THR A 675 2.98 3.21 -34.81
CA THR A 675 2.05 4.09 -35.54
C THR A 675 1.48 5.15 -34.58
N PRO A 676 1.10 6.34 -35.06
CA PRO A 676 0.56 7.39 -34.20
C PRO A 676 -0.64 6.92 -33.36
N GLU A 677 -1.44 6.00 -33.89
CA GLU A 677 -2.59 5.38 -33.22
C GLU A 677 -2.17 4.39 -32.12
N GLU A 678 -1.16 3.55 -32.35
CA GLU A 678 -0.58 2.67 -31.31
C GLU A 678 0.08 3.48 -30.18
N LEU A 679 0.74 4.59 -30.52
CA LEU A 679 1.39 5.50 -29.60
C LEU A 679 0.38 6.24 -28.72
N ASP A 680 -0.66 6.81 -29.31
CA ASP A 680 -1.77 7.44 -28.59
C ASP A 680 -2.53 6.43 -27.72
N SER A 681 -2.73 5.21 -28.23
CA SER A 681 -3.29 4.10 -27.45
C SER A 681 -2.40 3.72 -26.26
N ALA A 682 -1.07 3.78 -26.40
CA ALA A 682 -0.14 3.54 -25.30
C ALA A 682 -0.19 4.66 -24.26
N ARG A 683 -0.14 5.92 -24.70
CA ARG A 683 -0.28 7.12 -23.86
C ARG A 683 -1.59 7.11 -23.08
N THR A 684 -2.71 6.81 -23.74
CA THR A 684 -4.04 6.70 -23.13
C THR A 684 -4.09 5.59 -22.07
N ARG A 685 -3.42 4.45 -22.29
CA ARG A 685 -3.29 3.38 -21.27
C ARG A 685 -2.46 3.84 -20.05
N GLU A 686 -1.37 4.58 -20.26
CA GLU A 686 -0.58 5.15 -19.15
C GLU A 686 -1.36 6.19 -18.33
N ILE A 687 -2.11 7.08 -18.99
CA ILE A 687 -2.96 8.08 -18.34
C ILE A 687 -4.10 7.41 -17.55
N THR A 688 -4.73 6.40 -18.14
CA THR A 688 -5.75 5.56 -17.48
C THR A 688 -5.17 4.89 -16.23
N ALA A 689 -3.96 4.31 -16.31
CA ALA A 689 -3.28 3.68 -15.18
C ALA A 689 -2.84 4.69 -14.09
N LYS A 690 -2.41 5.90 -14.47
CA LYS A 690 -2.15 7.03 -13.57
C LYS A 690 -3.41 7.36 -12.76
N ALA A 691 -4.53 7.60 -13.43
CA ALA A 691 -5.80 7.95 -12.81
C ALA A 691 -6.35 6.83 -11.90
N VAL A 692 -6.43 5.59 -12.41
CA VAL A 692 -6.87 4.40 -11.65
C VAL A 692 -6.05 4.23 -10.37
N SER A 693 -4.72 4.25 -10.47
CA SER A 693 -3.84 4.05 -9.32
C SER A 693 -3.91 5.20 -8.31
N GLY A 694 -4.19 6.43 -8.77
CA GLY A 694 -4.50 7.59 -7.95
C GLY A 694 -5.80 7.43 -7.14
N ILE A 695 -6.91 7.10 -7.82
CA ILE A 695 -8.23 6.85 -7.21
C ILE A 695 -8.12 5.78 -6.11
N MET A 696 -7.62 4.60 -6.47
CA MET A 696 -7.54 3.45 -5.55
C MET A 696 -6.71 3.78 -4.31
N LEU A 697 -5.57 4.48 -4.48
CA LEU A 697 -4.71 4.85 -3.36
C LEU A 697 -5.32 5.94 -2.48
N LEU A 698 -6.04 6.91 -3.05
CA LEU A 698 -6.73 7.98 -2.30
C LEU A 698 -7.94 7.44 -1.52
N LEU A 699 -8.77 6.59 -2.12
CA LEU A 699 -9.87 5.93 -1.40
C LEU A 699 -9.33 5.05 -0.25
N LEU A 700 -8.30 4.24 -0.49
CA LEU A 700 -7.63 3.47 0.56
C LEU A 700 -6.88 4.32 1.59
N LYS A 701 -6.65 5.62 1.35
CA LYS A 701 -6.10 6.59 2.33
C LYS A 701 -7.24 7.18 3.16
N TRP A 702 -8.23 7.80 2.52
CA TRP A 702 -9.33 8.53 3.16
C TRP A 702 -10.30 7.63 3.91
N LEU A 703 -10.70 6.47 3.34
CA LEU A 703 -11.55 5.52 4.06
C LEU A 703 -10.88 5.02 5.35
N LYS A 704 -9.55 4.81 5.35
CA LYS A 704 -8.82 4.39 6.56
C LYS A 704 -8.69 5.50 7.61
N LEU A 705 -8.84 6.76 7.21
CA LEU A 705 -8.88 7.89 8.15
C LEU A 705 -10.29 8.10 8.72
N SER A 706 -11.34 7.94 7.90
CA SER A 706 -12.74 7.97 8.36
C SER A 706 -13.02 6.79 9.29
N HIS A 707 -12.88 5.55 8.81
CA HIS A 707 -13.11 4.37 9.64
C HIS A 707 -12.36 3.11 9.16
N VAL A 708 -11.70 2.40 10.07
CA VAL A 708 -10.88 1.22 9.74
C VAL A 708 -11.63 0.17 8.93
N LEU A 709 -12.88 -0.17 9.28
CA LEU A 709 -13.65 -1.21 8.60
C LEU A 709 -14.05 -0.82 7.17
N LYS A 710 -14.22 0.47 6.86
CA LYS A 710 -14.44 0.97 5.49
C LYS A 710 -13.23 0.71 4.58
N PHE A 711 -12.03 0.90 5.13
CA PHE A 711 -10.79 0.55 4.45
C PHE A 711 -10.65 -0.97 4.29
N GLU A 712 -10.97 -1.75 5.32
CA GLU A 712 -10.88 -3.22 5.24
C GLU A 712 -11.85 -3.76 4.18
N PHE A 713 -13.09 -3.27 4.12
CA PHE A 713 -14.06 -3.57 3.06
C PHE A 713 -13.50 -3.31 1.66
N LEU A 714 -12.94 -2.11 1.42
CA LEU A 714 -12.32 -1.81 0.13
C LEU A 714 -11.14 -2.74 -0.18
N THR A 715 -10.31 -3.13 0.81
CA THR A 715 -9.24 -4.11 0.56
C THR A 715 -9.75 -5.54 0.31
N GLN A 716 -10.88 -5.93 0.89
CA GLN A 716 -11.55 -7.21 0.64
C GLN A 716 -12.06 -7.22 -0.81
N LEU A 717 -12.78 -6.18 -1.24
CA LEU A 717 -13.24 -6.03 -2.63
C LEU A 717 -12.08 -6.07 -3.64
N LEU A 718 -10.95 -5.42 -3.37
CA LEU A 718 -9.77 -5.49 -4.25
C LEU A 718 -9.12 -6.87 -4.29
N LEU A 719 -9.11 -7.61 -3.17
CA LEU A 719 -8.65 -9.00 -3.11
C LEU A 719 -9.57 -9.93 -3.92
N ASP A 720 -10.88 -9.82 -3.71
CA ASP A 720 -11.91 -10.64 -4.36
C ASP A 720 -11.99 -10.37 -5.88
N CYS A 721 -11.78 -9.11 -6.29
CA CYS A 721 -11.61 -8.70 -7.68
C CYS A 721 -10.21 -9.01 -8.27
N ASN A 722 -9.41 -9.87 -7.61
CA ASN A 722 -8.13 -10.40 -8.10
C ASN A 722 -7.01 -9.36 -8.37
N TYR A 723 -7.02 -8.21 -7.67
CA TYR A 723 -6.00 -7.17 -7.82
C TYR A 723 -4.56 -7.69 -7.58
N MET A 724 -4.38 -8.50 -6.52
CA MET A 724 -3.05 -9.01 -6.13
C MET A 724 -2.36 -9.84 -7.23
N PRO A 725 -2.96 -10.93 -7.75
CA PRO A 725 -2.34 -11.69 -8.84
C PRO A 725 -2.24 -10.89 -10.15
N LEU A 726 -3.15 -9.95 -10.44
CA LEU A 726 -3.07 -9.10 -11.63
C LEU A 726 -1.83 -8.20 -11.60
N VAL A 727 -1.63 -7.45 -10.51
CA VAL A 727 -0.48 -6.55 -10.36
C VAL A 727 0.85 -7.31 -10.31
N LEU A 728 0.87 -8.51 -9.71
CA LEU A 728 2.06 -9.37 -9.77
C LEU A 728 2.34 -9.90 -11.18
N LYS A 729 1.33 -10.25 -11.98
CA LYS A 729 1.52 -10.63 -13.40
C LYS A 729 2.00 -9.44 -14.24
N LEU A 730 1.48 -8.24 -14.00
CA LEU A 730 1.93 -7.00 -14.62
C LEU A 730 3.42 -6.75 -14.31
N PHE A 731 3.80 -6.71 -13.04
CA PHE A 731 5.20 -6.58 -12.65
C PHE A 731 6.07 -7.73 -13.18
N LEU A 732 5.55 -8.95 -13.36
CA LEU A 732 6.33 -10.07 -13.92
C LEU A 732 6.73 -9.79 -15.38
N HIS A 733 5.78 -9.45 -16.24
CA HIS A 733 6.02 -9.29 -17.68
C HIS A 733 6.61 -7.92 -18.08
N GLN A 734 6.38 -6.87 -17.30
CA GLN A 734 6.84 -5.52 -17.60
C GLN A 734 8.31 -5.30 -17.17
N ASP A 735 9.20 -4.81 -18.04
CA ASP A 735 10.50 -4.27 -17.58
C ASP A 735 10.28 -2.89 -16.96
N VAL A 736 10.48 -2.83 -15.64
CA VAL A 736 10.25 -1.64 -14.81
C VAL A 736 11.26 -0.52 -15.14
N GLN A 737 12.47 -0.87 -15.59
CA GLN A 737 13.49 0.13 -15.94
C GLN A 737 13.21 0.71 -17.32
N GLN A 738 12.94 -0.13 -18.32
CA GLN A 738 12.52 0.31 -19.65
C GLN A 738 11.24 1.16 -19.60
N VAL A 739 10.25 0.81 -18.77
CA VAL A 739 8.99 1.57 -18.66
C VAL A 739 9.14 2.93 -17.96
N VAL A 740 10.16 3.11 -17.14
CA VAL A 740 10.54 4.43 -16.60
C VAL A 740 11.25 5.28 -17.66
N GLU A 741 12.07 4.66 -18.51
CA GLU A 741 12.81 5.33 -19.60
C GLU A 741 11.91 5.68 -20.81
N ASN A 742 10.92 4.84 -21.13
CA ASN A 742 10.00 5.06 -22.24
C ASN A 742 9.08 6.27 -21.97
N ARG A 743 9.10 7.27 -22.85
CA ARG A 743 8.11 8.35 -22.93
C ARG A 743 7.19 8.14 -24.14
N THR A 744 5.88 8.22 -23.93
CA THR A 744 4.85 8.10 -24.99
C THR A 744 4.35 9.47 -25.49
N ASP A 745 4.60 10.53 -24.72
CA ASP A 745 4.20 11.89 -25.05
C ASP A 745 5.07 12.51 -26.15
N ARG A 746 4.43 13.20 -27.08
CA ARG A 746 5.05 13.88 -28.21
C ARG A 746 4.62 15.35 -28.22
N ILE A 747 5.58 16.25 -28.04
CA ILE A 747 5.33 17.69 -27.97
C ILE A 747 4.66 18.19 -29.26
N GLU A 748 5.08 17.66 -30.42
CA GLU A 748 4.50 17.92 -31.74
C GLU A 748 3.01 17.55 -31.88
N ASN A 749 2.49 16.66 -31.03
CA ASN A 749 1.09 16.25 -30.98
C ASN A 749 0.33 16.84 -29.77
N SER A 750 1.00 17.60 -28.91
CA SER A 750 0.42 18.17 -27.68
C SER A 750 -0.69 19.18 -27.98
N PHE A 751 -1.67 19.29 -27.07
CA PHE A 751 -2.74 20.27 -27.16
C PHE A 751 -2.19 21.70 -27.29
N PHE A 752 -1.13 22.03 -26.56
CA PHE A 752 -0.50 23.34 -26.61
C PHE A 752 0.28 23.58 -27.91
N TYR A 753 0.86 22.57 -28.54
CA TYR A 753 1.47 22.72 -29.87
C TYR A 753 0.41 22.96 -30.95
N PHE A 754 -0.72 22.26 -30.90
CA PHE A 754 -1.90 22.54 -31.72
C PHE A 754 -2.39 24.00 -31.54
N CYS A 755 -2.41 24.50 -30.30
CA CYS A 755 -2.75 25.89 -29.99
C CYS A 755 -1.77 26.89 -30.63
N ASN A 756 -0.47 26.72 -30.41
CA ASN A 756 0.58 27.58 -30.98
C ASN A 756 0.52 27.64 -32.52
N LEU A 757 0.33 26.49 -33.19
CA LEU A 757 0.21 26.42 -34.65
C LEU A 757 -1.06 27.14 -35.16
N ARG A 758 -2.17 27.06 -34.42
CA ARG A 758 -3.40 27.81 -34.74
C ARG A 758 -3.31 29.31 -34.43
N ALA A 759 -2.43 29.71 -33.53
CA ALA A 759 -2.09 31.12 -33.24
C ALA A 759 -1.00 31.70 -34.17
N GLY A 760 -0.63 30.99 -35.25
CA GLY A 760 0.27 31.51 -36.30
C GLY A 760 1.77 31.27 -36.07
N ALA A 761 2.16 30.36 -35.17
CA ALA A 761 3.57 29.96 -35.06
C ALA A 761 4.06 29.22 -36.32
N GLU A 762 5.30 29.47 -36.73
CA GLU A 762 5.89 28.81 -37.92
C GLU A 762 6.05 27.29 -37.72
N GLU A 763 5.44 26.52 -38.63
CA GLU A 763 5.35 25.05 -38.59
C GLU A 763 6.71 24.34 -38.77
N LYS A 764 7.67 25.01 -39.42
CA LYS A 764 9.09 24.62 -39.53
C LYS A 764 9.96 25.87 -39.53
N PRO A 765 11.23 25.80 -39.07
CA PRO A 765 12.20 26.81 -39.44
C PRO A 765 12.42 26.78 -40.95
N ALA A 766 12.74 27.92 -41.54
CA ALA A 766 13.37 27.92 -42.85
C ALA A 766 14.71 27.16 -42.73
N GLU A 767 14.76 25.94 -43.29
CA GLU A 767 16.01 25.37 -43.77
C GLU A 767 16.66 26.38 -44.71
N GLY A 768 17.99 26.46 -44.69
CA GLY A 768 18.73 27.63 -45.14
C GLY A 768 18.24 28.18 -46.48
N ARG A 769 17.75 29.43 -46.48
CA ARG A 769 17.77 30.22 -47.71
C ARG A 769 19.23 30.49 -48.01
N ASP A 770 19.81 29.63 -48.84
CA ASP A 770 21.13 29.85 -49.41
C ASP A 770 21.16 31.26 -50.02
N ALA A 771 22.15 32.05 -49.61
CA ALA A 771 22.28 33.43 -50.02
C ALA A 771 22.92 33.54 -51.43
N GLU A 772 22.37 32.80 -52.40
CA GLU A 772 22.63 32.99 -53.83
C GLU A 772 22.05 34.35 -54.28
N GLY A 773 22.74 35.44 -53.92
CA GLY A 773 22.20 36.79 -54.08
C GLY A 773 23.14 37.94 -53.68
N ALA A 774 24.44 37.70 -53.54
CA ALA A 774 25.44 38.76 -53.34
C ALA A 774 26.73 38.44 -54.11
N GLU A 775 27.09 39.30 -55.07
CA GLU A 775 28.19 39.04 -56.01
C GLU A 775 29.58 39.44 -55.45
N GLY A 776 30.58 38.60 -55.73
CA GLY A 776 31.92 39.04 -56.13
C GLY A 776 32.83 39.77 -55.13
N SER A 777 33.71 39.00 -54.47
CA SER A 777 35.08 39.45 -54.20
C SER A 777 36.03 38.23 -54.18
N GLU A 778 37.24 38.39 -54.73
CA GLU A 778 38.25 37.34 -54.85
C GLU A 778 39.27 37.40 -53.68
N ASP A 779 40.00 36.30 -53.51
CA ASP A 779 41.32 36.18 -52.85
C ASP A 779 41.48 36.56 -51.36
N ASP A 780 41.66 35.55 -50.49
CA ASP A 780 42.85 35.46 -49.64
C ASP A 780 43.10 34.00 -49.17
N ALA A 781 44.25 33.43 -49.54
CA ALA A 781 44.67 32.06 -49.20
C ALA A 781 45.64 32.01 -48.00
N ALA A 782 45.22 32.48 -46.83
CA ALA A 782 46.07 32.63 -45.64
C ALA A 782 45.94 31.50 -44.58
N PRO A 783 47.04 30.84 -44.16
CA PRO A 783 47.02 29.86 -43.06
C PRO A 783 47.00 30.54 -41.66
N PRO A 784 46.51 29.84 -40.61
CA PRO A 784 46.26 30.43 -39.29
C PRO A 784 47.53 30.91 -38.55
N PRO A 785 47.46 32.01 -37.77
CA PRO A 785 48.64 32.71 -37.25
C PRO A 785 49.33 32.04 -36.05
N ILE A 786 50.66 31.95 -36.12
CA ILE A 786 51.52 31.40 -35.06
C ILE A 786 51.57 32.35 -33.85
N LYS A 787 50.99 31.93 -32.71
CA LYS A 787 50.95 32.71 -31.45
C LYS A 787 52.32 32.81 -30.78
N ARG A 788 53.07 33.88 -31.10
CA ARG A 788 54.37 34.22 -30.48
C ARG A 788 54.23 34.90 -29.10
N ARG A 789 53.99 34.14 -28.04
CA ARG A 789 54.39 34.47 -26.64
C ARG A 789 54.24 33.27 -25.71
N ARG A 790 55.02 33.24 -24.62
CA ARG A 790 55.20 32.10 -23.71
C ARG A 790 54.74 32.49 -22.30
N SER A 791 53.84 31.71 -21.69
CA SER A 791 53.43 31.90 -20.29
C SER A 791 54.50 31.36 -19.32
N PRO A 792 54.57 31.87 -18.06
CA PRO A 792 55.60 31.46 -17.10
C PRO A 792 55.33 30.08 -16.47
N PRO A 793 56.36 29.38 -15.96
CA PRO A 793 56.19 28.14 -15.22
C PRO A 793 55.76 28.38 -13.76
N GLY A 794 54.73 27.67 -13.31
CA GLY A 794 54.34 27.53 -11.90
C GLY A 794 54.48 26.08 -11.46
N ALA A 795 54.88 25.83 -10.21
CA ALA A 795 55.21 24.50 -9.71
C ALA A 795 54.01 23.53 -9.76
N GLY A 796 54.25 22.29 -10.18
CA GLY A 796 53.23 21.24 -10.20
C GLY A 796 53.22 20.40 -8.91
N LEU A 797 52.07 19.80 -8.64
CA LEU A 797 51.94 18.58 -7.85
C LEU A 797 51.32 17.50 -8.75
N SER A 798 51.78 16.26 -8.60
CA SER A 798 51.50 15.19 -9.55
C SER A 798 50.49 14.18 -9.01
N GLU A 799 49.30 14.13 -9.59
CA GLU A 799 48.39 12.99 -9.50
C GLU A 799 48.06 12.49 -10.91
N ASN A 800 48.93 11.61 -11.42
CA ASN A 800 48.83 11.06 -12.77
C ASN A 800 48.84 9.52 -12.69
N SER A 801 47.66 8.91 -12.54
CA SER A 801 47.39 7.48 -12.81
C SER A 801 45.89 7.19 -12.78
N MET A 802 45.45 6.16 -13.53
CA MET A 802 44.10 5.57 -13.63
C MET A 802 43.12 6.07 -14.72
N ASP A 803 43.42 7.13 -15.49
CA ASP A 803 42.51 7.63 -16.55
C ASP A 803 42.87 7.11 -17.96
N ALA A 804 43.13 5.81 -18.09
CA ALA A 804 43.71 5.19 -19.29
C ALA A 804 43.18 3.76 -19.58
N ALA A 805 41.86 3.55 -19.50
CA ALA A 805 41.26 2.22 -19.66
C ALA A 805 39.87 2.17 -20.35
N LEU A 806 39.38 3.25 -20.94
CA LEU A 806 38.13 3.25 -21.72
C LEU A 806 38.31 3.97 -23.06
N GLY A 807 38.04 3.27 -24.16
CA GLY A 807 37.88 3.88 -25.48
C GLY A 807 36.54 4.61 -25.56
N LYS A 808 36.55 5.83 -26.09
CA LYS A 808 35.32 6.58 -26.36
C LYS A 808 34.67 6.11 -27.66
N ASP A 809 33.75 5.16 -27.56
CA ASP A 809 32.65 5.08 -28.53
C ASP A 809 31.66 6.21 -28.21
N GLU A 810 31.79 7.36 -28.88
CA GLU A 810 30.92 8.54 -28.66
C GLU A 810 29.46 8.31 -29.12
N ASN A 811 29.14 7.12 -29.63
CA ASN A 811 27.79 6.68 -29.97
C ASN A 811 27.19 5.67 -28.96
N SER A 812 27.85 5.45 -27.81
CA SER A 812 27.32 4.60 -26.73
C SER A 812 26.44 5.41 -25.76
N LYS A 813 25.17 5.00 -25.57
CA LYS A 813 24.33 5.57 -24.50
C LYS A 813 24.99 5.28 -23.14
N PRO A 814 24.96 6.23 -22.18
CA PRO A 814 25.56 6.01 -20.86
C PRO A 814 24.93 4.77 -20.18
N PRO A 815 25.71 3.98 -19.42
CA PRO A 815 25.21 2.77 -18.79
C PRO A 815 24.07 3.11 -17.82
N ARG A 816 22.97 2.36 -17.92
CA ARG A 816 21.76 2.59 -17.10
C ARG A 816 22.09 2.67 -15.60
N PRO A 817 21.46 3.59 -14.85
CA PRO A 817 21.68 3.68 -13.42
C PRO A 817 21.00 2.48 -12.73
N GLU A 818 21.82 1.53 -12.27
CA GLU A 818 21.38 0.39 -11.46
C GLU A 818 22.01 0.45 -10.08
N VAL A 819 21.22 0.11 -9.06
CA VAL A 819 21.70 -0.16 -7.69
C VAL A 819 21.47 -1.62 -7.33
N ASP A 820 22.23 -2.12 -6.37
CA ASP A 820 22.03 -3.44 -5.82
C ASP A 820 20.91 -3.48 -4.76
N GLU A 821 20.67 -4.67 -4.19
CA GLU A 821 19.60 -4.91 -3.22
C GLU A 821 19.71 -4.04 -1.95
N LEU A 822 20.92 -3.61 -1.58
CA LEU A 822 21.15 -2.70 -0.44
C LEU A 822 20.96 -1.23 -0.85
N GLY A 823 21.29 -0.90 -2.11
CA GLY A 823 21.19 0.44 -2.70
C GLY A 823 22.52 0.97 -3.21
N TYR A 824 23.59 0.20 -3.14
CA TYR A 824 24.88 0.64 -3.64
C TYR A 824 24.88 0.63 -5.17
N PRO A 825 25.38 1.69 -5.84
CA PRO A 825 25.42 1.74 -7.30
C PRO A 825 26.27 0.61 -7.88
N VAL A 826 25.70 -0.12 -8.84
CA VAL A 826 26.41 -1.15 -9.63
C VAL A 826 27.23 -0.48 -10.74
N ASN A 827 26.68 0.59 -11.32
CA ASN A 827 27.32 1.48 -12.27
C ASN A 827 27.60 2.85 -11.60
N PRO A 828 28.60 3.62 -12.05
CA PRO A 828 28.77 5.00 -11.56
C PRO A 828 27.52 5.83 -11.82
N LEU A 829 26.97 6.47 -10.78
CA LEU A 829 25.76 7.27 -10.91
C LEU A 829 25.98 8.50 -11.83
N PRO A 830 24.92 8.99 -12.50
CA PRO A 830 24.91 10.30 -13.16
C PRO A 830 25.41 11.42 -12.23
N LYS A 831 26.17 12.37 -12.78
CA LYS A 831 26.64 13.57 -12.04
C LYS A 831 25.53 14.58 -11.77
N GLU A 832 24.50 14.57 -12.61
CA GLU A 832 23.27 15.37 -12.51
C GLU A 832 22.08 14.39 -12.52
N PRO A 833 21.01 14.63 -11.75
CA PRO A 833 19.83 13.77 -11.76
C PRO A 833 19.22 13.63 -13.17
N ILE A 834 18.76 12.44 -13.52
CA ILE A 834 18.09 12.21 -14.81
C ILE A 834 16.75 12.93 -14.81
N THR A 835 16.58 13.88 -15.74
CA THR A 835 15.34 14.61 -16.01
C THR A 835 14.51 14.01 -17.15
N ASP A 836 15.07 13.05 -17.88
CA ASP A 836 14.45 12.30 -18.98
C ASP A 836 13.91 10.94 -18.49
N PHE A 837 12.63 10.91 -18.13
CA PHE A 837 11.89 9.72 -17.69
C PHE A 837 10.38 9.97 -17.77
N SER A 838 9.55 8.91 -17.70
CA SER A 838 8.09 9.03 -17.60
C SER A 838 7.63 9.23 -16.14
N ARG A 839 7.19 10.46 -15.81
CA ARG A 839 6.62 10.80 -14.49
C ARG A 839 5.36 9.99 -14.18
N ARG A 840 4.49 9.76 -15.19
CA ARG A 840 3.30 8.92 -15.08
C ARG A 840 3.63 7.50 -14.64
N ASN A 841 4.66 6.91 -15.26
CA ASN A 841 5.01 5.51 -15.00
C ASN A 841 5.63 5.34 -13.61
N PHE A 842 6.51 6.24 -13.16
CA PHE A 842 6.96 6.23 -11.75
C PHE A 842 5.79 6.35 -10.77
N PHE A 843 4.91 7.35 -10.94
CA PHE A 843 3.74 7.54 -10.07
C PHE A 843 2.87 6.28 -9.99
N THR A 844 2.57 5.68 -11.14
CA THR A 844 1.73 4.48 -11.27
C THR A 844 2.38 3.24 -10.63
N LEU A 845 3.65 2.97 -10.93
CA LEU A 845 4.40 1.83 -10.37
C LEU A 845 4.53 1.93 -8.84
N ILE A 846 4.81 3.13 -8.33
CA ILE A 846 4.84 3.42 -6.89
C ILE A 846 3.45 3.22 -6.27
N ASN A 847 2.37 3.68 -6.92
CA ASN A 847 1.01 3.50 -6.43
C ASN A 847 0.61 2.01 -6.37
N TYR A 848 0.93 1.21 -7.39
CA TYR A 848 0.63 -0.22 -7.38
C TYR A 848 1.27 -0.93 -6.19
N LEU A 849 2.53 -0.62 -5.87
CA LEU A 849 3.20 -1.14 -4.67
C LEU A 849 2.59 -0.60 -3.36
N ARG A 850 2.17 0.67 -3.31
CA ARG A 850 1.49 1.26 -2.15
C ARG A 850 0.12 0.63 -1.87
N ILE A 851 -0.65 0.35 -2.92
CA ILE A 851 -1.95 -0.33 -2.82
C ILE A 851 -1.75 -1.77 -2.38
N LEU A 852 -0.82 -2.50 -3.00
CA LEU A 852 -0.48 -3.88 -2.62
C LEU A 852 0.03 -3.96 -1.17
N GLN A 853 0.85 -3.01 -0.74
CA GLN A 853 1.34 -2.91 0.64
C GLN A 853 0.23 -2.58 1.64
N LYS A 854 -0.77 -1.78 1.24
CA LYS A 854 -1.98 -1.52 2.02
C LYS A 854 -2.88 -2.75 2.16
N ILE A 855 -3.10 -3.51 1.08
CA ILE A 855 -3.89 -4.74 1.10
C ILE A 855 -3.24 -5.80 2.02
N CYS A 856 -1.91 -5.89 2.03
CA CYS A 856 -1.19 -6.97 2.70
C CYS A 856 -0.59 -6.64 4.09
N LYS A 857 -0.47 -5.37 4.51
CA LYS A 857 0.12 -5.06 5.83
C LYS A 857 -0.74 -5.62 6.98
N ASN A 858 -0.09 -6.42 7.84
CA ASN A 858 -0.69 -7.08 9.01
C ASN A 858 -1.86 -8.01 8.65
N LYS A 859 -1.78 -8.71 7.50
CA LYS A 859 -2.76 -9.71 7.05
C LYS A 859 -2.06 -11.03 6.74
N GLY A 860 -2.00 -11.95 7.71
CA GLY A 860 -1.28 -13.24 7.57
C GLY A 860 -1.69 -14.00 6.31
N HIS A 861 -2.99 -14.22 6.11
CA HIS A 861 -3.52 -14.92 4.93
C HIS A 861 -3.09 -14.30 3.60
N ARG A 862 -3.16 -12.97 3.47
CA ARG A 862 -2.78 -12.25 2.25
C ARG A 862 -1.27 -12.30 2.00
N ASN A 863 -0.45 -12.33 3.06
CA ASN A 863 0.99 -12.52 2.93
C ASN A 863 1.36 -13.97 2.55
N LEU A 864 0.60 -14.96 3.00
CA LEU A 864 0.73 -16.34 2.52
C LEU A 864 0.40 -16.45 1.03
N LEU A 865 -0.65 -15.78 0.54
CA LEU A 865 -0.94 -15.68 -0.90
C LEU A 865 0.23 -15.04 -1.68
N MET A 866 0.84 -13.97 -1.15
CA MET A 866 2.03 -13.33 -1.76
C MET A 866 3.24 -14.28 -1.88
N VAL A 867 3.43 -15.18 -0.90
CA VAL A 867 4.48 -16.22 -0.94
C VAL A 867 4.12 -17.35 -1.90
N GLN A 868 2.86 -17.81 -1.92
CA GLN A 868 2.36 -18.81 -2.88
C GLN A 868 2.50 -18.35 -4.33
N TYR A 869 2.20 -17.08 -4.62
CA TYR A 869 2.43 -16.44 -5.93
C TYR A 869 3.91 -16.19 -6.26
N LYS A 870 4.85 -16.60 -5.39
CA LYS A 870 6.31 -16.43 -5.55
C LYS A 870 6.71 -14.97 -5.79
N SER A 871 5.97 -14.02 -5.21
CA SER A 871 6.10 -12.58 -5.50
C SER A 871 7.49 -12.02 -5.17
N SER A 872 8.24 -12.65 -4.25
CA SER A 872 9.64 -12.34 -3.96
C SER A 872 10.58 -12.39 -5.18
N ASN A 873 10.23 -13.17 -6.21
CA ASN A 873 11.00 -13.23 -7.46
C ASN A 873 10.55 -12.15 -8.45
N VAL A 874 9.24 -11.85 -8.48
CA VAL A 874 8.63 -10.80 -9.30
C VAL A 874 9.14 -9.41 -8.88
N LEU A 875 9.07 -9.11 -7.58
CA LEU A 875 9.31 -7.79 -7.03
C LEU A 875 10.80 -7.41 -6.91
N ARG A 876 11.72 -8.37 -6.99
CA ARG A 876 13.16 -8.10 -6.80
C ARG A 876 13.72 -7.09 -7.80
N LYS A 877 13.31 -7.13 -9.07
CA LYS A 877 13.80 -6.19 -10.10
C LYS A 877 13.44 -4.74 -9.80
N ASN A 878 12.37 -4.50 -9.04
CA ASN A 878 12.00 -3.15 -8.58
C ASN A 878 13.05 -2.55 -7.62
N LEU A 879 13.88 -3.38 -6.97
CA LEU A 879 14.99 -2.90 -6.12
C LEU A 879 16.17 -2.33 -6.93
N LYS A 880 16.32 -2.71 -8.20
CA LYS A 880 17.43 -2.27 -9.07
C LYS A 880 17.34 -0.80 -9.47
N VAL A 881 16.12 -0.27 -9.59
CA VAL A 881 15.88 1.10 -10.03
C VAL A 881 16.18 2.05 -8.86
N PRO A 882 17.12 3.00 -8.99
CA PRO A 882 17.49 3.92 -7.91
C PRO A 882 16.44 5.02 -7.68
N GLN A 883 15.28 4.61 -7.17
CA GLN A 883 14.17 5.48 -6.79
C GLN A 883 13.69 5.11 -5.38
N GLU A 884 13.80 6.05 -4.44
CA GLU A 884 13.64 5.82 -3.00
C GLU A 884 12.30 5.15 -2.64
N GLN A 885 11.18 5.69 -3.12
CA GLN A 885 9.87 5.21 -2.70
C GLN A 885 9.48 3.88 -3.37
N LEU A 886 9.89 3.65 -4.63
CA LEU A 886 9.73 2.37 -5.33
C LEU A 886 10.48 1.25 -4.57
N ARG A 887 11.74 1.51 -4.20
CA ARG A 887 12.55 0.59 -3.37
C ARG A 887 11.92 0.40 -1.99
N LEU A 888 11.52 1.47 -1.31
CA LEU A 888 10.92 1.43 0.03
C LEU A 888 9.61 0.64 0.11
N TYR A 889 8.67 0.81 -0.84
CA TYR A 889 7.43 0.02 -0.84
C TYR A 889 7.67 -1.43 -1.31
N THR A 890 8.67 -1.67 -2.16
CA THR A 890 9.14 -3.03 -2.46
C THR A 890 9.71 -3.71 -1.20
N LEU A 891 10.59 -3.06 -0.43
CA LEU A 891 11.16 -3.61 0.80
C LEU A 891 10.09 -3.84 1.87
N LYS A 892 9.06 -2.98 1.99
CA LYS A 892 7.90 -3.23 2.86
C LYS A 892 7.09 -4.46 2.46
N LEU A 893 6.95 -4.72 1.15
CA LEU A 893 6.30 -5.93 0.65
C LEU A 893 7.14 -7.19 0.88
N PHE A 894 8.48 -7.09 0.88
CA PHE A 894 9.33 -8.18 1.37
C PHE A 894 9.17 -8.35 2.88
N LYS A 895 9.25 -7.28 3.70
CA LYS A 895 9.10 -7.33 5.17
C LYS A 895 7.88 -8.13 5.61
N ASN A 896 6.72 -7.85 5.02
CA ASN A 896 5.46 -8.57 5.29
C ASN A 896 5.52 -10.10 5.00
N GLN A 897 6.41 -10.56 4.10
CA GLN A 897 6.52 -11.96 3.67
C GLN A 897 7.61 -12.74 4.42
N VAL A 898 8.64 -12.07 4.94
CA VAL A 898 9.82 -12.74 5.53
C VAL A 898 9.48 -13.77 6.64
N PRO A 899 8.49 -13.58 7.53
CA PRO A 899 8.08 -14.60 8.50
C PRO A 899 7.70 -15.93 7.85
N TYR A 900 6.87 -15.87 6.81
CA TYR A 900 6.34 -17.03 6.05
C TYR A 900 7.32 -17.57 4.99
N CYS A 901 8.47 -16.93 4.78
CA CYS A 901 9.52 -17.41 3.88
C CYS A 901 10.40 -18.49 4.55
N SER A 902 10.65 -19.60 3.87
CA SER A 902 11.47 -20.70 4.41
C SER A 902 12.89 -20.26 4.83
N ARG A 903 13.49 -20.98 5.79
CA ARG A 903 14.86 -20.73 6.27
C ARG A 903 15.90 -20.66 5.13
N LYS A 904 15.74 -21.51 4.10
CA LYS A 904 16.58 -21.50 2.89
C LYS A 904 16.42 -20.20 2.10
N TRP A 905 15.19 -19.72 1.93
CA TRP A 905 14.92 -18.41 1.30
C TRP A 905 15.54 -17.28 2.13
N ARG A 906 15.37 -17.26 3.46
CA ARG A 906 15.97 -16.22 4.31
C ARG A 906 17.50 -16.19 4.15
N GLN A 907 18.16 -17.35 4.20
CA GLN A 907 19.61 -17.47 3.99
C GLN A 907 20.08 -16.94 2.62
N SER A 908 19.39 -17.26 1.52
CA SER A 908 19.77 -16.78 0.19
C SER A 908 19.37 -15.32 -0.11
N ASN A 909 18.69 -14.65 0.83
CA ASN A 909 18.18 -13.29 0.65
C ASN A 909 18.64 -12.33 1.76
N MET A 910 19.74 -12.65 2.46
CA MET A 910 20.31 -11.83 3.53
C MET A 910 20.52 -10.36 3.13
N ARG A 911 20.87 -10.05 1.88
CA ARG A 911 21.02 -8.64 1.42
C ARG A 911 19.70 -7.87 1.44
N VAL A 912 18.63 -8.44 0.88
CA VAL A 912 17.27 -7.86 0.94
C VAL A 912 16.81 -7.71 2.40
N ILE A 913 17.16 -8.68 3.26
CA ILE A 913 16.90 -8.66 4.69
C ILE A 913 17.64 -7.52 5.40
N THR A 914 18.91 -7.29 5.10
CA THR A 914 19.66 -6.12 5.59
C THR A 914 19.08 -4.81 5.04
N ALA A 915 18.63 -4.77 3.79
CA ALA A 915 17.96 -3.61 3.22
C ALA A 915 16.62 -3.28 3.92
N ILE A 916 15.86 -4.29 4.36
CA ILE A 916 14.68 -4.09 5.21
C ILE A 916 15.10 -3.44 6.54
N TYR A 917 16.12 -3.96 7.21
CA TYR A 917 16.61 -3.42 8.49
C TYR A 917 17.13 -1.97 8.37
N LEU A 918 17.76 -1.61 7.25
CA LEU A 918 18.30 -0.26 7.02
C LEU A 918 17.23 0.76 6.59
N HIS A 919 16.26 0.36 5.77
CA HIS A 919 15.34 1.30 5.09
C HIS A 919 13.88 1.22 5.58
N CYS A 920 13.49 0.19 6.34
CA CYS A 920 12.15 0.08 6.94
C CYS A 920 12.20 0.26 8.47
N ARG A 921 11.21 0.97 9.04
CA ARG A 921 11.09 1.12 10.50
C ARG A 921 11.01 -0.28 11.17
N PRO A 922 11.85 -0.56 12.18
CA PRO A 922 11.70 -1.73 13.04
C PRO A 922 10.38 -1.68 13.83
N GLU A 923 9.72 -2.83 13.93
CA GLU A 923 8.53 -3.09 14.72
C GLU A 923 8.88 -4.19 15.75
N LEU A 924 8.26 -4.18 16.93
CA LEU A 924 8.70 -5.02 18.07
C LEU A 924 8.75 -6.53 17.77
N ARG A 925 7.91 -7.02 16.85
CA ARG A 925 7.86 -8.43 16.41
C ARG A 925 8.70 -8.75 15.16
N ASP A 926 9.68 -7.93 14.79
CA ASP A 926 10.57 -8.22 13.65
C ASP A 926 11.59 -9.37 13.91
N GLU A 927 11.41 -10.18 14.95
CA GLU A 927 12.29 -11.29 15.33
C GLU A 927 12.08 -12.59 14.51
N TRP A 928 11.69 -12.50 13.25
CA TRP A 928 11.51 -13.65 12.33
C TRP A 928 12.81 -14.43 12.01
N LEU A 929 13.95 -14.04 12.58
CA LEU A 929 15.18 -14.83 12.64
C LEU A 929 15.24 -15.82 13.82
N ALA A 930 14.54 -15.54 14.93
CA ALA A 930 14.64 -16.30 16.18
C ALA A 930 13.97 -17.69 16.12
N GLY A 931 13.02 -17.89 15.20
CA GLY A 931 12.28 -19.15 15.06
C GLY A 931 11.01 -19.21 15.89
N CYS A 932 10.22 -18.13 15.88
CA CYS A 932 8.84 -18.11 16.40
C CYS A 932 7.97 -19.21 15.76
N ASP A 933 6.85 -19.55 16.40
CA ASP A 933 5.88 -20.54 15.91
C ASP A 933 5.04 -19.99 14.74
N VAL A 934 5.68 -19.96 13.56
CA VAL A 934 5.06 -19.52 12.30
C VAL A 934 4.00 -20.52 11.82
N ASP A 935 4.09 -21.79 12.21
CA ASP A 935 3.13 -22.81 11.80
C ASP A 935 1.77 -22.55 12.49
N ALA A 936 1.76 -22.17 13.77
CA ALA A 936 0.54 -21.73 14.46
C ALA A 936 -0.04 -20.41 13.88
N GLU A 937 0.79 -19.41 13.57
CA GLU A 937 0.34 -18.20 12.85
C GLU A 937 -0.29 -18.54 11.48
N MET A 938 0.20 -19.59 10.80
CA MET A 938 -0.32 -20.03 9.51
C MET A 938 -1.66 -20.77 9.63
N GLU A 939 -1.92 -21.48 10.73
CA GLU A 939 -3.24 -22.06 11.04
C GLU A 939 -4.28 -20.97 11.33
N GLU A 940 -3.98 -19.98 12.18
CA GLU A 940 -4.92 -18.90 12.53
C GLU A 940 -5.11 -17.85 11.41
N ALA A 941 -4.21 -17.78 10.43
CA ALA A 941 -4.22 -16.76 9.38
C ALA A 941 -5.54 -16.65 8.59
N LEU A 942 -6.13 -17.78 8.19
CA LEU A 942 -7.41 -17.81 7.45
C LEU A 942 -8.62 -17.48 8.36
N PRO A 943 -8.78 -18.11 9.55
CA PRO A 943 -9.76 -17.70 10.55
C PRO A 943 -9.82 -16.19 10.82
N LEU A 944 -8.66 -15.55 10.99
CA LEU A 944 -8.59 -14.10 11.24
C LEU A 944 -9.06 -13.26 10.04
N GLU A 945 -8.82 -13.71 8.80
CA GLU A 945 -9.32 -13.07 7.58
C GLU A 945 -10.85 -13.31 7.39
N GLN A 946 -11.39 -14.40 7.93
CA GLN A 946 -12.83 -14.69 7.99
C GLN A 946 -13.53 -13.83 9.06
N ALA A 947 -13.05 -13.83 10.31
CA ALA A 947 -13.59 -13.00 11.40
C ALA A 947 -13.60 -11.50 11.04
N LEU A 948 -12.56 -11.03 10.35
CA LEU A 948 -12.51 -9.68 9.82
C LEU A 948 -13.59 -9.41 8.75
N ARG A 949 -13.87 -10.37 7.84
CA ARG A 949 -14.97 -10.24 6.86
C ARG A 949 -16.32 -10.18 7.57
N SER A 950 -16.58 -11.03 8.57
CA SER A 950 -17.82 -11.02 9.35
C SER A 950 -18.05 -9.68 10.06
N LEU A 951 -17.04 -9.19 10.80
CA LEU A 951 -17.10 -7.89 11.47
C LEU A 951 -17.31 -6.73 10.48
N THR A 952 -16.65 -6.78 9.31
CA THR A 952 -16.80 -5.76 8.25
C THR A 952 -18.20 -5.78 7.63
N HIS A 953 -18.77 -6.98 7.44
CA HIS A 953 -20.12 -7.15 6.90
C HIS A 953 -21.17 -6.61 7.88
N TRP A 954 -21.16 -7.09 9.13
CA TRP A 954 -22.04 -6.62 10.20
C TRP A 954 -22.00 -5.10 10.39
N PHE A 955 -20.80 -4.51 10.41
CA PHE A 955 -20.62 -3.05 10.51
C PHE A 955 -21.34 -2.31 9.38
N ASN A 956 -21.18 -2.78 8.14
CA ASN A 956 -21.82 -2.14 7.00
C ASN A 956 -23.36 -2.34 7.01
N VAL A 957 -23.87 -3.52 7.40
CA VAL A 957 -25.32 -3.78 7.45
C VAL A 957 -26.00 -2.94 8.54
N ARG A 958 -25.39 -2.86 9.72
CA ARG A 958 -25.94 -2.10 10.84
C ARG A 958 -25.84 -0.59 10.66
N ARG A 959 -24.71 -0.08 10.14
CA ARG A 959 -24.47 1.37 10.02
C ARG A 959 -25.12 1.98 8.78
N TYR A 960 -25.43 1.19 7.75
CA TYR A 960 -26.02 1.67 6.49
C TYR A 960 -27.20 0.80 6.01
N PRO A 961 -28.22 0.54 6.86
CA PRO A 961 -29.27 -0.44 6.57
C PRO A 961 -30.05 -0.12 5.29
N GLU A 962 -30.41 1.14 5.05
CA GLU A 962 -31.09 1.59 3.82
C GLU A 962 -30.32 1.28 2.52
N LYS A 963 -29.00 1.14 2.62
CA LYS A 963 -28.09 0.90 1.49
C LYS A 963 -27.76 -0.59 1.33
N MET A 964 -28.28 -1.44 2.22
CA MET A 964 -28.20 -2.89 2.08
C MET A 964 -29.49 -3.48 1.51
N ALA A 965 -29.29 -4.51 0.69
CA ALA A 965 -30.35 -5.32 0.11
C ALA A 965 -31.31 -5.83 1.21
N PRO A 966 -32.65 -5.78 1.01
CA PRO A 966 -33.61 -6.18 2.04
C PRO A 966 -33.39 -7.59 2.59
N GLU A 967 -32.96 -8.52 1.74
CA GLU A 967 -32.69 -9.91 2.08
C GLU A 967 -31.48 -10.06 3.02
N VAL A 968 -30.49 -9.18 2.89
CA VAL A 968 -29.31 -9.13 3.78
C VAL A 968 -29.68 -8.56 5.15
N ARG A 969 -30.63 -7.61 5.20
CA ARG A 969 -31.18 -7.11 6.47
C ARG A 969 -32.07 -8.14 7.16
N ALA A 970 -32.91 -8.84 6.40
CA ALA A 970 -33.75 -9.92 6.92
C ALA A 970 -32.88 -11.04 7.53
N ALA A 971 -31.87 -11.52 6.79
CA ALA A 971 -30.94 -12.54 7.27
C ALA A 971 -30.23 -12.15 8.57
N LEU A 972 -29.78 -10.89 8.73
CA LEU A 972 -29.13 -10.45 9.96
C LEU A 972 -30.10 -10.35 11.15
N ARG A 973 -31.39 -10.05 10.92
CA ARG A 973 -32.43 -10.15 11.96
C ARG A 973 -32.70 -11.61 12.33
N GLU A 974 -32.85 -12.50 11.35
CA GLU A 974 -33.01 -13.94 11.57
C GLU A 974 -31.83 -14.59 12.33
N GLU A 975 -30.61 -14.07 12.18
CA GLU A 975 -29.43 -14.45 12.97
C GLU A 975 -29.48 -13.88 14.40
N GLN A 976 -29.92 -12.63 14.58
CA GLN A 976 -30.06 -11.99 15.90
C GLN A 976 -31.11 -12.70 16.77
N ASP A 977 -32.26 -13.03 16.19
CA ASP A 977 -33.38 -13.67 16.89
C ASP A 977 -33.21 -15.20 17.05
N PHE A 978 -32.06 -15.77 16.65
CA PHE A 978 -31.79 -17.20 16.76
C PHE A 978 -32.02 -17.74 18.17
N PHE A 979 -31.46 -17.08 19.19
CA PHE A 979 -31.61 -17.53 20.59
C PHE A 979 -33.03 -17.34 21.13
N VAL A 980 -33.74 -16.29 20.71
CA VAL A 980 -35.15 -16.07 21.06
C VAL A 980 -35.99 -17.20 20.47
N ARG A 981 -35.81 -17.52 19.19
CA ARG A 981 -36.56 -18.57 18.50
C ARG A 981 -36.23 -19.98 18.99
N GLU A 982 -34.99 -20.27 19.39
CA GLU A 982 -34.69 -21.57 20.03
C GLU A 982 -35.22 -21.65 21.47
N LEU A 983 -35.37 -20.52 22.18
CA LEU A 983 -36.11 -20.44 23.46
C LEU A 983 -37.61 -20.67 23.26
N GLU A 984 -38.25 -19.98 22.31
CA GLU A 984 -39.66 -20.19 21.96
C GLU A 984 -39.95 -21.65 21.58
N LYS A 985 -39.08 -22.27 20.75
CA LYS A 985 -39.16 -23.71 20.44
C LYS A 985 -39.01 -24.60 21.67
N MET A 986 -38.19 -24.20 22.66
CA MET A 986 -38.12 -24.92 23.93
C MET A 986 -39.42 -24.75 24.73
N GLU A 987 -39.95 -23.53 24.86
CA GLU A 987 -41.19 -23.25 25.61
C GLU A 987 -42.42 -23.98 25.03
N VAL A 988 -42.55 -24.05 23.70
CA VAL A 988 -43.57 -24.90 23.03
C VAL A 988 -43.44 -26.38 23.42
N GLY A 989 -42.22 -26.84 23.74
CA GLY A 989 -41.97 -28.18 24.29
C GLY A 989 -42.36 -28.39 25.75
N TRP A 990 -42.62 -27.32 26.52
CA TRP A 990 -43.17 -27.42 27.88
C TRP A 990 -44.70 -27.48 27.88
N GLU A 991 -45.39 -26.83 26.92
CA GLU A 991 -46.86 -26.87 26.82
C GLU A 991 -47.41 -28.26 26.44
N GLU A 992 -46.64 -29.11 25.73
CA GLU A 992 -47.04 -30.50 25.49
C GLU A 992 -47.01 -31.38 26.76
N MET A 993 -46.36 -30.96 27.85
CA MET A 993 -46.47 -31.62 29.16
C MET A 993 -47.71 -31.14 29.94
N GLY A 994 -48.88 -31.47 29.40
CA GLY A 994 -50.17 -31.27 30.08
C GLY A 994 -50.23 -31.95 31.47
N PRO A 995 -51.07 -31.45 32.40
CA PRO A 995 -51.01 -31.83 33.81
C PRO A 995 -51.55 -33.25 34.07
N GLN A 996 -50.64 -34.23 34.16
CA GLN A 996 -50.99 -35.60 34.54
C GLN A 996 -51.00 -35.75 36.07
N GLU A 997 -52.20 -35.77 36.66
CA GLU A 997 -52.38 -36.02 38.10
C GLU A 997 -51.98 -37.45 38.51
N ASN A 998 -51.43 -37.54 39.72
CA ASN A 998 -51.50 -38.69 40.64
C ASN A 998 -51.02 -40.08 40.16
N ALA A 999 -49.74 -40.37 40.45
CA ALA A 999 -49.31 -41.73 40.82
C ALA A 999 -48.42 -41.64 42.07
N GLY A 1000 -48.93 -42.07 43.22
CA GLY A 1000 -48.19 -42.06 44.48
C GLY A 1000 -47.14 -43.17 44.53
N GLY A 1001 -45.89 -42.82 44.85
CA GLY A 1001 -44.77 -43.74 45.06
C GLY A 1001 -43.86 -43.20 46.16
N GLU A 1002 -43.47 -44.06 47.08
CA GLU A 1002 -42.89 -43.75 48.39
C GLU A 1002 -41.63 -42.87 48.39
N TRP A 1003 -41.52 -42.01 49.41
CA TRP A 1003 -40.22 -41.46 49.83
C TRP A 1003 -39.43 -42.59 50.50
N GLU A 1004 -38.38 -43.12 49.85
CA GLU A 1004 -37.36 -43.92 50.52
C GLU A 1004 -36.07 -43.12 50.79
N GLU A 1005 -35.33 -43.55 51.80
CA GLU A 1005 -34.33 -42.75 52.49
C GLU A 1005 -32.95 -42.78 51.81
N LEU A 1006 -32.18 -41.70 51.96
CA LEU A 1006 -30.74 -41.71 51.69
C LEU A 1006 -29.97 -42.28 52.90
N PRO A 1007 -29.37 -43.49 52.82
CA PRO A 1007 -28.38 -43.92 53.80
C PRO A 1007 -27.08 -43.14 53.57
N GLY A 1008 -26.60 -42.43 54.59
CA GLY A 1008 -25.40 -41.59 54.48
C GLY A 1008 -24.08 -42.29 54.81
N TRP A 1009 -23.00 -41.63 54.43
CA TRP A 1009 -21.59 -41.81 54.86
C TRP A 1009 -20.84 -43.05 54.36
N GLY A 1010 -19.86 -42.78 53.48
CA GLY A 1010 -18.71 -43.62 53.12
C GLY A 1010 -17.57 -42.72 52.66
#